data_AF-A0A812RAC6-F1
#
_entry.id   AF-A0A812RAC6-F1
#
_cell.length_a   1.000
_cell.length_b   1.000
_cell.length_c   1.000
_cell.angle_alpha   90.00
_cell.angle_beta   90.00
_cell.angle_gamma   90.00
#
_symmetry.space_group_name_H-M   'P 1'
#
loop_
_entity.id
_entity.type
_entity.pdbx_description
1 polymer ?
#
loop_
_entity_poly.entity_id
_entity_poly.type
_entity_poly.pdbx_seq_one_letter_code
_entity_poly.pdbx_strand_id
1 'polypeptide(L)'
;PQSKPKEPAAPATTAEQLRSALLRFFELAPKGSDGAAGLGIIEGDDGRRYLPLPMLGRAVGITGEDFEVAMKAWNVVNETPPGTFMMTEDARAVGLVEWAGWEEFASSLDVIVKGTRDPAFEPRSIQGHVARAARGAVRSGPLRQPEVLRRLQELSSENLPEDAAPALRSAILRRARLALACLVDAIASQGLGPQAGVDSMGLVGQLPRTLFGIIFDNIDDRDRGACAFLGEILQSWDRRRCFSKRWLQDAAGKFSMPKGPNSERDERRGWYALTSENLHKKPAEEEGGAGGNAQTFLSTDDAPRSEAVPPEPTKKDSRRTETRSRKSRSRSRRRSRSRRSRSRSRRSRRSRSRRSTRRSPKQSPRKEKESKDSKEKEAKPPKETPKEPPKETPKDEAPATQAETGATEGVDSEAKKKRRVLQQDDDDDETVAKRLEVVEEIYAKLKESGFDSKQVTTLEFNSFLERKLWPGFETEKASLAHLITIALLINEKVRDGSVSAWDSVAARKEKFSGYFESMLELWKSGRLTLREKSHVLQFLINCFQSLEQDFVRECCLRLTGLQSWFHLNDLHREKLLSLNKKLPAFWKKVQKKYADPKTPQAKHERNFMSELLDEFLASLEKFGELTDLGVEELSYLERCIELMIDLLDQLPTRRFFRPLLVDKHVVVRCRGSKVAQLPQARLVNQLLGILRYYENFEIDDTTGKPLSRREVTDLHYERLQLLQRVCFQEFSDNPSLKQIMLVNVAKLDT
;
A
#
# COMPACT_ATOMS: atom_id res chain seq x y z
N PRO A 1 -59.03 64.54 -18.99
CA PRO A 1 -58.39 63.39 -19.67
C PRO A 1 -57.21 62.87 -18.84
N GLN A 2 -57.31 61.65 -18.30
CA GLN A 2 -56.24 61.06 -17.48
C GLN A 2 -55.11 60.52 -18.36
N SER A 3 -53.91 61.09 -18.22
CA SER A 3 -52.69 60.47 -18.76
C SER A 3 -52.28 59.31 -17.86
N LYS A 4 -52.28 58.08 -18.39
CA LYS A 4 -51.78 56.91 -17.65
C LYS A 4 -50.32 57.14 -17.22
N PRO A 5 -49.90 56.69 -16.02
CA PRO A 5 -48.49 56.64 -15.69
C PRO A 5 -47.77 55.68 -16.66
N LYS A 6 -46.51 55.96 -16.99
CA LYS A 6 -45.65 54.97 -17.65
C LYS A 6 -45.47 53.78 -16.71
N GLU A 7 -45.55 52.58 -17.25
CA GLU A 7 -45.08 51.38 -16.55
C GLU A 7 -43.59 51.55 -16.23
N PRO A 8 -43.11 51.05 -15.08
CA PRO A 8 -41.68 51.02 -14.80
C PRO A 8 -41.00 50.15 -15.86
N ALA A 9 -39.96 50.68 -16.51
CA ALA A 9 -39.18 49.90 -17.45
C ALA A 9 -38.64 48.65 -16.74
N ALA A 10 -38.84 47.48 -17.35
CA ALA A 10 -38.36 46.22 -16.78
C ALA A 10 -36.84 46.32 -16.51
N PRO A 11 -36.34 45.77 -15.39
CA PRO A 11 -34.92 45.88 -15.05
C PRO A 11 -34.08 45.31 -16.18
N ALA A 12 -33.08 46.07 -16.63
CA ALA A 12 -32.24 45.68 -17.75
C ALA A 12 -31.55 44.34 -17.46
N THR A 13 -31.76 43.37 -18.36
CA THR A 13 -31.25 42.01 -18.20
C THR A 13 -29.73 42.02 -18.06
N THR A 14 -29.21 41.47 -16.96
CA THR A 14 -27.77 41.47 -16.70
C THR A 14 -27.08 40.24 -17.25
N ALA A 15 -25.78 40.37 -17.54
CA ALA A 15 -24.92 39.23 -17.89
C ALA A 15 -24.96 38.14 -16.81
N GLU A 16 -25.06 38.51 -15.52
CA GLU A 16 -25.14 37.56 -14.42
C GLU A 16 -26.45 36.77 -14.42
N GLN A 17 -27.59 37.40 -14.75
CA GLN A 17 -28.87 36.69 -14.91
C GLN A 17 -28.81 35.65 -16.05
N LEU A 18 -28.26 36.03 -17.21
CA LEU A 18 -28.05 35.13 -18.35
C LEU A 18 -27.11 33.97 -17.99
N ARG A 19 -26.02 34.26 -17.27
CA ARG A 19 -25.09 33.24 -16.76
C ARG A 19 -25.77 32.28 -15.80
N SER A 20 -26.50 32.78 -14.81
CA SER A 20 -27.23 31.95 -13.83
C SER A 20 -28.32 31.09 -14.48
N ALA A 21 -28.98 31.59 -15.52
CA ALA A 21 -29.93 30.80 -16.30
C ALA A 21 -29.23 29.67 -17.09
N LEU A 22 -28.14 29.96 -17.81
CA LEU A 22 -27.35 28.93 -18.51
C LEU A 22 -26.82 27.84 -17.57
N LEU A 23 -26.29 28.22 -16.40
CA LEU A 23 -25.84 27.27 -15.38
C LEU A 23 -26.98 26.32 -14.98
N ARG A 24 -28.15 26.86 -14.63
CA ARG A 24 -29.33 26.05 -14.26
C ARG A 24 -29.78 25.11 -15.38
N PHE A 25 -29.79 25.57 -16.63
CA PHE A 25 -30.15 24.70 -17.76
C PHE A 25 -29.15 23.55 -17.94
N PHE A 26 -27.85 23.81 -17.85
CA PHE A 26 -26.83 22.77 -18.00
C PHE A 26 -26.76 21.82 -16.79
N GLU A 27 -27.09 22.29 -15.58
CA GLU A 27 -27.20 21.47 -14.36
C GLU A 27 -28.45 20.59 -14.34
N LEU A 28 -29.61 21.10 -14.80
CA LEU A 28 -30.88 20.36 -14.79
C LEU A 28 -31.08 19.41 -15.98
N ALA A 29 -30.35 19.62 -17.09
CA ALA A 29 -30.37 18.74 -18.25
C ALA A 29 -28.96 18.17 -18.51
N PRO A 30 -28.62 16.96 -18.02
CA PRO A 30 -27.33 16.31 -18.25
C PRO A 30 -27.01 16.09 -19.74
N LYS A 31 -25.73 15.88 -20.07
CA LYS A 31 -25.30 15.64 -21.46
C LYS A 31 -26.01 14.42 -22.07
N GLY A 32 -26.53 14.57 -23.29
CA GLY A 32 -27.23 13.51 -24.02
C GLY A 32 -28.60 13.09 -23.45
N SER A 33 -29.20 13.86 -22.52
CA SER A 33 -30.53 13.56 -21.96
C SER A 33 -31.68 14.03 -22.85
N ASP A 34 -32.85 13.38 -22.75
CA ASP A 34 -34.08 13.83 -23.42
C ASP A 34 -34.46 15.27 -23.03
N GLY A 35 -34.15 15.68 -21.79
CA GLY A 35 -34.31 17.06 -21.34
C GLY A 35 -33.41 18.03 -22.10
N ALA A 36 -32.16 17.67 -22.37
CA ALA A 36 -31.24 18.49 -23.17
C ALA A 36 -31.71 18.60 -24.63
N ALA A 37 -32.18 17.49 -25.21
CA ALA A 37 -32.75 17.45 -26.56
C ALA A 37 -34.03 18.30 -26.66
N GLY A 38 -34.96 18.16 -25.69
CA GLY A 38 -36.22 18.92 -25.64
C GLY A 38 -36.04 20.43 -25.40
N LEU A 39 -34.96 20.82 -24.74
CA LEU A 39 -34.54 22.23 -24.57
C LEU A 39 -33.75 22.77 -25.79
N GLY A 40 -33.44 21.95 -26.78
CA GLY A 40 -32.65 22.33 -27.95
C GLY A 40 -31.19 22.65 -27.62
N ILE A 41 -30.62 22.07 -26.56
CA ILE A 41 -29.22 22.29 -26.18
C ILE A 41 -28.31 21.66 -27.23
N ILE A 42 -27.45 22.48 -27.85
CA ILE A 42 -26.46 22.05 -28.83
C ILE A 42 -25.22 21.58 -28.06
N GLU A 43 -24.83 20.33 -28.26
CA GLU A 43 -23.72 19.70 -27.52
C GLU A 43 -22.51 19.46 -28.42
N GLY A 44 -21.36 20.01 -28.04
CA GLY A 44 -20.10 19.84 -28.75
C GLY A 44 -19.30 18.61 -28.32
N ASP A 45 -18.46 18.11 -29.22
CA ASP A 45 -17.52 17.01 -28.97
C ASP A 45 -16.48 17.35 -27.88
N ASP A 46 -16.11 18.63 -27.74
CA ASP A 46 -15.06 19.08 -26.82
C ASP A 46 -15.56 19.44 -25.41
N GLY A 47 -16.84 19.22 -25.11
CA GLY A 47 -17.47 19.49 -23.81
C GLY A 47 -18.29 20.78 -23.75
N ARG A 48 -18.23 21.64 -24.78
CA ARG A 48 -19.08 22.84 -24.88
C ARG A 48 -20.56 22.47 -25.01
N ARG A 49 -21.42 23.30 -24.45
CA ARG A 49 -22.89 23.22 -24.57
C ARG A 49 -23.42 24.62 -24.83
N TYR A 50 -24.38 24.76 -25.73
CA TYR A 50 -24.98 26.05 -26.11
C TYR A 50 -26.50 25.95 -26.06
N LEU A 51 -27.16 26.94 -25.45
CA LEU A 51 -28.62 27.08 -25.45
C LEU A 51 -29.03 28.13 -26.50
N PRO A 52 -30.11 27.93 -27.27
CA PRO A 52 -30.60 28.93 -28.22
C PRO A 52 -30.93 30.27 -27.53
N LEU A 53 -30.52 31.38 -28.13
CA LEU A 53 -30.73 32.73 -27.58
C LEU A 53 -32.21 33.06 -27.25
N PRO A 54 -33.23 32.64 -28.04
CA PRO A 54 -34.63 32.85 -27.66
C PRO A 54 -35.01 32.14 -26.35
N MET A 55 -34.53 30.91 -26.14
CA MET A 55 -34.79 30.14 -24.92
C MET A 55 -34.13 30.80 -23.70
N LEU A 56 -32.87 31.22 -23.83
CA LEU A 56 -32.17 31.91 -22.75
C LEU A 56 -32.82 33.24 -22.39
N GLY A 57 -33.17 34.06 -23.40
CA GLY A 57 -33.80 35.35 -23.17
C GLY A 57 -35.17 35.22 -22.48
N ARG A 58 -36.00 34.27 -22.92
CA ARG A 58 -37.29 33.96 -22.26
C ARG A 58 -37.09 33.54 -20.80
N ALA A 59 -36.07 32.74 -20.50
CA ALA A 59 -35.78 32.26 -19.15
C ALA A 59 -35.35 33.35 -18.15
N VAL A 60 -34.85 34.50 -18.63
CA VAL A 60 -34.54 35.69 -17.80
C VAL A 60 -35.60 36.79 -17.92
N GLY A 61 -36.78 36.47 -18.47
CA GLY A 61 -37.94 37.36 -18.52
C GLY A 61 -38.00 38.32 -19.71
N ILE A 62 -37.15 38.16 -20.73
CA ILE A 62 -37.24 38.97 -21.95
C ILE A 62 -38.48 38.55 -22.76
N THR A 63 -39.36 39.51 -23.02
CA THR A 63 -40.56 39.35 -23.85
C THR A 63 -40.36 39.91 -25.26
N GLY A 64 -41.13 39.37 -26.21
CA GLY A 64 -41.09 39.70 -27.64
C GLY A 64 -41.25 38.46 -28.54
N GLU A 65 -41.15 38.68 -29.84
CA GLU A 65 -40.93 37.60 -30.82
C GLU A 65 -39.52 37.02 -30.67
N ASP A 66 -39.29 35.78 -31.11
CA ASP A 66 -38.01 35.08 -30.87
C ASP A 66 -36.78 35.83 -31.41
N PHE A 67 -36.93 36.58 -32.52
CA PHE A 67 -35.85 37.42 -33.06
C PHE A 67 -35.52 38.61 -32.14
N GLU A 68 -36.53 39.29 -31.58
CA GLU A 68 -36.31 40.37 -30.62
C GLU A 68 -35.69 39.86 -29.31
N VAL A 69 -36.18 38.72 -28.81
CA VAL A 69 -35.65 38.08 -27.60
C VAL A 69 -34.19 37.68 -27.82
N ALA A 70 -33.89 37.05 -28.96
CA ALA A 70 -32.52 36.67 -29.30
C ALA A 70 -31.59 37.87 -29.42
N MET A 71 -32.02 38.97 -30.07
CA MET A 71 -31.23 40.18 -30.23
C MET A 71 -30.95 40.87 -28.89
N LYS A 72 -31.95 40.97 -28.00
CA LYS A 72 -31.78 41.54 -26.65
C LYS A 72 -30.79 40.70 -25.82
N ALA A 73 -30.89 39.37 -25.87
CA ALA A 73 -29.93 38.48 -25.21
C ALA A 73 -28.53 38.55 -25.83
N TRP A 74 -28.44 38.64 -27.17
CA TRP A 74 -27.18 38.76 -27.91
C TRP A 74 -26.40 40.02 -27.56
N ASN A 75 -27.07 41.18 -27.47
CA ASN A 75 -26.43 42.44 -27.09
C ASN A 75 -25.71 42.30 -25.73
N VAL A 76 -26.40 41.80 -24.70
CA VAL A 76 -25.82 41.62 -23.36
C VAL A 76 -24.65 40.62 -23.37
N VAL A 77 -24.75 39.54 -24.15
CA VAL A 77 -23.67 38.56 -24.34
C VAL A 77 -22.45 39.19 -25.03
N ASN A 78 -22.65 40.04 -26.03
CA ASN A 78 -21.61 40.69 -26.82
C ASN A 78 -20.98 41.91 -26.09
N GLU A 79 -21.71 42.56 -25.19
CA GLU A 79 -21.22 43.60 -24.27
C GLU A 79 -20.47 43.02 -23.05
N THR A 80 -20.62 41.73 -22.77
CA THR A 80 -19.92 41.05 -21.67
C THR A 80 -18.44 40.82 -22.01
N PRO A 81 -17.49 41.06 -21.08
CA PRO A 81 -16.09 40.77 -21.29
C PRO A 81 -15.80 39.30 -21.70
N PRO A 82 -14.81 39.05 -22.58
CA PRO A 82 -14.45 37.71 -23.01
C PRO A 82 -14.03 36.83 -21.82
N GLY A 83 -14.33 35.54 -21.90
CA GLY A 83 -14.07 34.55 -20.84
C GLY A 83 -15.29 34.18 -19.98
N THR A 84 -16.44 34.83 -20.18
CA THR A 84 -17.72 34.45 -19.56
C THR A 84 -18.57 33.58 -20.49
N PHE A 85 -18.99 34.15 -21.63
CA PHE A 85 -19.81 33.49 -22.64
C PHE A 85 -18.98 33.03 -23.84
N MET A 86 -19.53 32.07 -24.59
CA MET A 86 -19.07 31.63 -25.90
C MET A 86 -20.28 31.40 -26.81
N MET A 87 -20.10 31.53 -28.13
CA MET A 87 -21.20 31.44 -29.10
C MET A 87 -20.93 30.38 -30.16
N THR A 88 -22.00 29.90 -30.80
CA THR A 88 -21.91 29.12 -32.05
C THR A 88 -21.44 29.99 -33.22
N GLU A 89 -20.90 29.38 -34.28
CA GLU A 89 -20.38 30.09 -35.46
C GLU A 89 -21.47 30.91 -36.21
N ASP A 90 -22.73 30.50 -36.09
CA ASP A 90 -23.90 31.22 -36.62
C ASP A 90 -24.49 32.27 -35.65
N ALA A 91 -23.88 32.44 -34.47
CA ALA A 91 -24.31 33.29 -33.37
C ALA A 91 -25.76 33.09 -32.88
N ARG A 92 -26.38 31.91 -33.11
CA ARG A 92 -27.77 31.63 -32.69
C ARG A 92 -27.90 31.04 -31.29
N ALA A 93 -26.85 30.42 -30.77
CA ALA A 93 -26.84 29.82 -29.44
C ALA A 93 -25.61 30.28 -28.64
N VAL A 94 -25.77 30.31 -27.31
CA VAL A 94 -24.76 30.78 -26.36
C VAL A 94 -24.51 29.74 -25.28
N GLY A 95 -23.24 29.55 -24.95
CA GLY A 95 -22.73 28.66 -23.93
C GLY A 95 -21.87 29.42 -22.93
N LEU A 96 -21.44 28.71 -21.88
CA LEU A 96 -20.55 29.25 -20.86
C LEU A 96 -19.14 28.70 -21.03
N VAL A 97 -18.15 29.60 -21.02
CA VAL A 97 -16.72 29.22 -21.07
C VAL A 97 -16.37 28.33 -19.89
N GLU A 98 -16.90 28.65 -18.70
CA GLU A 98 -16.65 27.88 -17.48
C GLU A 98 -17.23 26.46 -17.49
N TRP A 99 -18.27 26.19 -18.30
CA TRP A 99 -18.91 24.88 -18.34
C TRP A 99 -18.10 23.84 -19.12
N ALA A 100 -17.44 24.28 -20.19
CA ALA A 100 -16.82 23.39 -21.18
C ALA A 100 -15.76 22.43 -20.61
N GLY A 101 -15.12 22.80 -19.49
CA GLY A 101 -14.22 21.93 -18.74
C GLY A 101 -14.80 21.34 -17.44
N TRP A 102 -15.87 21.92 -16.90
CA TRP A 102 -16.35 21.62 -15.54
C TRP A 102 -16.87 20.19 -15.40
N GLU A 103 -17.62 19.71 -16.39
CA GLU A 103 -18.18 18.35 -16.41
C GLU A 103 -17.09 17.27 -16.55
N GLU A 104 -16.08 17.49 -17.42
CA GLU A 104 -14.91 16.60 -17.54
C GLU A 104 -14.08 16.59 -16.23
N PHE A 105 -13.94 17.75 -15.57
CA PHE A 105 -13.24 17.89 -14.29
C PHE A 105 -13.96 17.14 -13.16
N ALA A 106 -15.21 17.50 -12.86
CA ALA A 106 -15.93 16.98 -11.71
C ALA A 106 -16.12 15.46 -11.80
N SER A 107 -16.63 14.96 -12.93
CA SER A 107 -16.85 13.52 -13.13
C SER A 107 -15.56 12.70 -13.05
N SER A 108 -14.43 13.24 -13.53
CA SER A 108 -13.14 12.56 -13.44
C SER A 108 -12.56 12.60 -12.04
N LEU A 109 -12.68 13.73 -11.34
CA LEU A 109 -12.22 13.88 -9.96
C LEU A 109 -13.03 12.99 -9.01
N ASP A 110 -14.34 12.86 -9.19
CA ASP A 110 -15.16 11.99 -8.33
C ASP A 110 -14.82 10.50 -8.50
N VAL A 111 -14.33 10.08 -9.66
CA VAL A 111 -13.74 8.74 -9.85
C VAL A 111 -12.35 8.64 -9.21
N ILE A 112 -11.54 9.70 -9.19
CA ILE A 112 -10.26 9.73 -8.46
C ILE A 112 -10.48 9.64 -6.94
N VAL A 113 -11.46 10.37 -6.41
CA VAL A 113 -11.87 10.32 -4.99
C VAL A 113 -12.36 8.92 -4.62
N LYS A 114 -13.26 8.32 -5.42
CA LYS A 114 -13.73 6.94 -5.20
C LYS A 114 -12.58 5.93 -5.29
N GLY A 115 -11.74 6.06 -6.30
CA GLY A 115 -10.59 5.17 -6.53
C GLY A 115 -9.60 5.20 -5.37
N THR A 116 -9.12 6.38 -4.95
CA THR A 116 -8.14 6.50 -3.84
C THR A 116 -8.66 5.96 -2.51
N ARG A 117 -9.99 5.95 -2.32
CA ARG A 117 -10.69 5.38 -1.14
C ARG A 117 -10.93 3.86 -1.22
N ASP A 118 -10.78 3.22 -2.38
CA ASP A 118 -10.97 1.77 -2.56
C ASP A 118 -9.77 0.99 -1.96
N PRO A 119 -9.96 0.02 -1.04
CA PRO A 119 -8.87 -0.83 -0.55
C PRO A 119 -8.04 -1.48 -1.67
N ALA A 120 -8.65 -1.88 -2.79
CA ALA A 120 -8.03 -2.55 -3.94
C ALA A 120 -7.42 -1.57 -4.98
N PHE A 121 -7.28 -0.29 -4.65
CA PHE A 121 -6.78 0.75 -5.55
C PHE A 121 -5.40 0.47 -6.17
N GLU A 122 -5.36 0.35 -7.51
CA GLU A 122 -4.14 0.51 -8.30
C GLU A 122 -4.06 1.92 -8.91
N PRO A 123 -2.92 2.63 -8.84
CA PRO A 123 -2.77 3.96 -9.43
C PRO A 123 -3.17 4.04 -10.91
N ARG A 124 -2.87 3.01 -11.70
CA ARG A 124 -3.17 3.02 -13.15
C ARG A 124 -4.67 3.06 -13.48
N SER A 125 -5.54 2.60 -12.58
CA SER A 125 -7.00 2.69 -12.75
C SER A 125 -7.49 4.13 -13.01
N ILE A 126 -6.85 5.11 -12.36
CA ILE A 126 -7.20 6.53 -12.48
C ILE A 126 -6.35 7.30 -13.50
N GLN A 127 -5.41 6.68 -14.22
CA GLN A 127 -4.49 7.39 -15.14
C GLN A 127 -5.26 8.21 -16.19
N GLY A 128 -6.27 7.60 -16.83
CA GLY A 128 -7.16 8.28 -17.78
C GLY A 128 -8.13 9.29 -17.15
N HIS A 129 -8.31 9.25 -15.84
CA HIS A 129 -9.11 10.23 -15.09
C HIS A 129 -8.26 11.44 -14.67
N VAL A 130 -7.00 11.25 -14.24
CA VAL A 130 -6.05 12.36 -13.98
C VAL A 130 -5.85 13.20 -15.24
N ALA A 131 -5.69 12.55 -16.41
CA ALA A 131 -5.55 13.24 -17.69
C ALA A 131 -6.81 14.02 -18.11
N ARG A 132 -8.02 13.53 -17.77
CA ARG A 132 -9.28 14.23 -18.02
C ARG A 132 -9.50 15.38 -17.04
N ALA A 133 -9.36 15.12 -15.74
CA ALA A 133 -9.49 16.12 -14.69
C ALA A 133 -8.58 17.32 -14.93
N ALA A 134 -7.32 17.10 -15.32
CA ALA A 134 -6.39 18.18 -15.61
C ALA A 134 -6.79 19.06 -16.82
N ARG A 135 -7.34 18.45 -17.90
CA ARG A 135 -7.88 19.22 -19.03
C ARG A 135 -9.12 19.99 -18.64
N GLY A 136 -10.07 19.32 -17.96
CA GLY A 136 -11.29 19.95 -17.47
C GLY A 136 -11.01 21.14 -16.57
N ALA A 137 -10.09 21.01 -15.61
CA ALA A 137 -9.67 22.08 -14.70
C ALA A 137 -9.15 23.31 -15.46
N VAL A 138 -8.27 23.10 -16.46
CA VAL A 138 -7.72 24.18 -17.30
C VAL A 138 -8.79 24.78 -18.23
N ARG A 139 -9.74 23.98 -18.70
CA ARG A 139 -10.87 24.40 -19.55
C ARG A 139 -12.03 25.06 -18.79
N SER A 140 -12.07 24.99 -17.46
CA SER A 140 -13.14 25.57 -16.63
C SER A 140 -13.08 27.09 -16.49
N GLY A 141 -12.13 27.75 -17.18
CA GLY A 141 -12.01 29.21 -17.23
C GLY A 141 -11.64 29.86 -15.88
N PRO A 142 -11.57 31.21 -15.81
CA PRO A 142 -11.22 31.93 -14.59
C PRO A 142 -12.31 31.81 -13.49
N LEU A 143 -13.59 31.83 -13.88
CA LEU A 143 -14.74 31.89 -12.95
C LEU A 143 -14.85 30.66 -12.02
N ARG A 144 -14.45 29.47 -12.48
CA ARG A 144 -14.45 28.24 -11.67
C ARG A 144 -13.12 27.96 -10.98
N GLN A 145 -12.06 28.77 -11.12
CA GLN A 145 -10.76 28.48 -10.48
C GLN A 145 -10.85 28.29 -8.95
N PRO A 146 -11.60 29.11 -8.19
CA PRO A 146 -11.76 28.89 -6.74
C PRO A 146 -12.44 27.56 -6.41
N GLU A 147 -13.43 27.16 -7.20
CA GLU A 147 -14.18 25.92 -7.02
C GLU A 147 -13.37 24.68 -7.44
N VAL A 148 -12.59 24.76 -8.52
CA VAL A 148 -11.61 23.74 -8.92
C VAL A 148 -10.59 23.51 -7.81
N LEU A 149 -10.05 24.60 -7.24
CA LEU A 149 -9.11 24.54 -6.13
C LEU A 149 -9.75 23.93 -4.87
N ARG A 150 -10.98 24.33 -4.52
CA ARG A 150 -11.75 23.79 -3.39
C ARG A 150 -11.98 22.28 -3.52
N ARG A 151 -12.45 21.80 -4.68
CA ARG A 151 -12.63 20.37 -4.98
C ARG A 151 -11.31 19.59 -4.94
N LEU A 152 -10.19 20.20 -5.33
CA LEU A 152 -8.86 19.57 -5.22
C LEU A 152 -8.38 19.43 -3.77
N GLN A 153 -8.75 20.36 -2.87
CA GLN A 153 -8.48 20.21 -1.43
C GLN A 153 -9.33 19.10 -0.81
N GLU A 154 -10.60 18.95 -1.22
CA GLU A 154 -11.52 17.92 -0.72
C GLU A 154 -11.02 16.48 -0.95
N LEU A 155 -10.21 16.24 -1.99
CA LEU A 155 -9.58 14.94 -2.26
C LEU A 155 -8.80 14.39 -1.05
N SER A 156 -8.17 15.30 -0.28
CA SER A 156 -7.41 14.97 0.94
C SER A 156 -8.14 15.33 2.23
N SER A 157 -9.44 15.63 2.18
CA SER A 157 -10.22 15.98 3.38
C SER A 157 -10.41 14.79 4.32
N GLU A 158 -10.45 15.10 5.62
CA GLU A 158 -10.54 14.13 6.73
C GLU A 158 -11.92 13.44 6.85
N ASN A 159 -12.82 13.66 5.88
CA ASN A 159 -14.13 13.01 5.72
C ASN A 159 -13.99 11.52 5.36
N LEU A 160 -13.41 10.75 6.29
CA LEU A 160 -13.17 9.31 6.29
C LEU A 160 -14.05 8.70 7.39
N PRO A 161 -14.93 7.71 7.09
CA PRO A 161 -15.92 7.19 8.04
C PRO A 161 -15.31 6.86 9.41
N GLU A 162 -15.90 7.29 10.52
CA GLU A 162 -15.29 7.20 11.87
C GLU A 162 -14.95 5.75 12.30
N ASP A 163 -15.65 4.76 11.76
CA ASP A 163 -15.40 3.33 11.99
C ASP A 163 -14.17 2.76 11.23
N ALA A 164 -13.53 3.54 10.35
CA ALA A 164 -12.40 3.06 9.54
C ALA A 164 -11.11 2.89 10.36
N ALA A 165 -10.50 1.71 10.28
CA ALA A 165 -9.26 1.36 10.97
C ALA A 165 -8.09 2.33 10.64
N PRO A 166 -7.21 2.68 11.61
CA PRO A 166 -6.16 3.68 11.42
C PRO A 166 -5.24 3.42 10.22
N ALA A 167 -4.82 2.16 10.01
CA ALA A 167 -3.99 1.79 8.87
C ALA A 167 -4.67 2.08 7.51
N LEU A 168 -5.99 1.86 7.41
CA LEU A 168 -6.76 2.18 6.21
C LEU A 168 -6.90 3.70 6.00
N ARG A 169 -7.08 4.49 7.07
CA ARG A 169 -7.06 5.96 6.98
C ARG A 169 -5.72 6.46 6.43
N SER A 170 -4.62 6.03 7.02
CA SER A 170 -3.26 6.39 6.60
C SER A 170 -2.99 5.98 5.15
N ALA A 171 -3.43 4.79 4.74
CA ALA A 171 -3.32 4.34 3.35
C ALA A 171 -4.14 5.21 2.38
N ILE A 172 -5.36 5.61 2.72
CA ILE A 172 -6.21 6.47 1.88
C ILE A 172 -5.63 7.90 1.81
N LEU A 173 -5.22 8.49 2.94
CA LEU A 173 -4.59 9.82 2.97
C LEU A 173 -3.30 9.86 2.13
N ARG A 174 -2.45 8.81 2.25
CA ARG A 174 -1.27 8.61 1.41
C ARG A 174 -1.61 8.55 -0.08
N ARG A 175 -2.64 7.78 -0.46
CA ARG A 175 -3.09 7.68 -1.87
C ARG A 175 -3.67 9.00 -2.38
N ALA A 176 -4.48 9.70 -1.58
CA ALA A 176 -5.03 11.01 -1.91
C ALA A 176 -3.93 12.05 -2.13
N ARG A 177 -2.93 12.12 -1.23
CA ARG A 177 -1.75 12.99 -1.33
C ARG A 177 -0.97 12.76 -2.63
N LEU A 178 -0.71 11.50 -3.00
CA LEU A 178 0.01 11.15 -4.23
C LEU A 178 -0.83 11.42 -5.49
N ALA A 179 -2.15 11.18 -5.45
CA ALA A 179 -3.06 11.55 -6.54
C ALA A 179 -3.17 13.08 -6.72
N LEU A 180 -3.16 13.85 -5.62
CA LEU A 180 -3.15 15.30 -5.65
C LEU A 180 -1.86 15.85 -6.27
N ALA A 181 -0.69 15.26 -5.96
CA ALA A 181 0.57 15.57 -6.63
C ALA A 181 0.51 15.29 -8.14
N CYS A 182 -0.09 14.17 -8.56
CA CYS A 182 -0.31 13.86 -9.98
C CYS A 182 -1.25 14.85 -10.66
N LEU A 183 -2.30 15.30 -9.96
CA LEU A 183 -3.25 16.30 -10.48
C LEU A 183 -2.60 17.68 -10.62
N VAL A 184 -1.83 18.15 -9.64
CA VAL A 184 -1.04 19.39 -9.75
C VAL A 184 -0.05 19.31 -10.90
N ASP A 185 0.63 18.17 -11.06
CA ASP A 185 1.57 17.94 -12.15
C ASP A 185 0.92 17.98 -13.54
N ALA A 186 -0.24 17.33 -13.67
CA ALA A 186 -1.02 17.29 -14.89
C ALA A 186 -1.64 18.67 -15.22
N ILE A 187 -2.20 19.38 -14.24
CA ILE A 187 -2.78 20.73 -14.42
C ILE A 187 -1.67 21.73 -14.79
N ALA A 188 -0.50 21.68 -14.15
CA ALA A 188 0.64 22.50 -14.54
C ALA A 188 1.11 22.20 -15.97
N SER A 189 1.15 20.93 -16.37
CA SER A 189 1.56 20.55 -17.72
C SER A 189 0.55 20.90 -18.82
N GLN A 190 -0.75 20.89 -18.51
CA GLN A 190 -1.80 21.29 -19.46
C GLN A 190 -1.93 22.82 -19.50
N GLY A 191 -1.92 23.49 -18.34
CA GLY A 191 -2.09 24.93 -18.17
C GLY A 191 -0.87 25.79 -18.55
N LEU A 192 0.32 25.18 -18.70
CA LEU A 192 1.49 25.82 -19.30
C LEU A 192 1.77 25.31 -20.73
N GLY A 193 0.86 24.50 -21.29
CA GLY A 193 0.97 23.94 -22.63
C GLY A 193 0.48 24.92 -23.72
N PRO A 194 0.88 24.71 -24.99
CA PRO A 194 0.50 25.61 -26.11
C PRO A 194 -0.98 25.56 -26.50
N GLN A 195 -1.80 24.74 -25.84
CA GLN A 195 -3.26 24.68 -25.99
C GLN A 195 -4.02 25.33 -24.82
N ALA A 196 -3.30 25.91 -23.84
CA ALA A 196 -3.91 26.60 -22.73
C ALA A 196 -4.31 28.03 -23.13
N GLY A 197 -5.53 28.44 -22.77
CA GLY A 197 -5.92 29.85 -22.84
C GLY A 197 -5.16 30.69 -21.80
N VAL A 198 -5.01 32.00 -22.04
CA VAL A 198 -4.19 32.90 -21.18
C VAL A 198 -4.56 32.85 -19.69
N ASP A 199 -5.83 32.60 -19.38
CA ASP A 199 -6.37 32.55 -18.00
C ASP A 199 -5.88 31.34 -17.18
N SER A 200 -5.38 30.29 -17.86
CA SER A 200 -4.88 29.06 -17.23
C SER A 200 -3.70 29.30 -16.28
N MET A 201 -2.86 30.30 -16.57
CA MET A 201 -1.74 30.68 -15.71
C MET A 201 -2.20 31.15 -14.33
N GLY A 202 -3.41 31.73 -14.25
CA GLY A 202 -4.05 32.09 -12.97
C GLY A 202 -4.30 30.87 -12.08
N LEU A 203 -4.77 29.77 -12.66
CA LEU A 203 -4.98 28.51 -11.92
C LEU A 203 -3.63 27.92 -11.48
N VAL A 204 -2.69 27.76 -12.41
CA VAL A 204 -1.37 27.17 -12.13
C VAL A 204 -0.61 27.96 -11.06
N GLY A 205 -0.65 29.30 -11.10
CA GLY A 205 -0.01 30.16 -10.11
C GLY A 205 -0.58 30.07 -8.69
N GLN A 206 -1.81 29.53 -8.52
CA GLN A 206 -2.44 29.33 -7.21
C GLN A 206 -2.11 27.96 -6.59
N LEU A 207 -1.85 26.92 -7.40
CA LEU A 207 -1.61 25.55 -6.92
C LEU A 207 -0.59 25.46 -5.76
N PRO A 208 0.55 26.17 -5.75
CA PRO A 208 1.50 26.08 -4.63
C PRO A 208 0.93 26.62 -3.32
N ARG A 209 0.21 27.74 -3.35
CA ARG A 209 -0.37 28.36 -2.15
C ARG A 209 -1.48 27.51 -1.53
N THR A 210 -2.21 26.78 -2.36
CA THR A 210 -3.44 26.08 -1.95
C THR A 210 -3.20 24.60 -1.64
N LEU A 211 -2.22 23.95 -2.29
CA LEU A 211 -2.07 22.50 -2.28
C LEU A 211 -0.69 21.99 -1.83
N PHE A 212 0.38 22.80 -1.85
CA PHE A 212 1.72 22.28 -1.46
C PHE A 212 1.79 21.86 0.01
N GLY A 213 1.05 22.51 0.92
CA GLY A 213 1.00 22.05 2.31
C GLY A 213 0.41 20.65 2.44
N ILE A 214 -0.73 20.41 1.79
CA ILE A 214 -1.40 19.09 1.74
C ILE A 214 -0.49 18.01 1.12
N ILE A 215 0.29 18.37 0.10
CA ILE A 215 1.18 17.45 -0.61
C ILE A 215 2.48 17.17 0.17
N PHE A 216 3.09 18.19 0.78
CA PHE A 216 4.49 18.14 1.26
C PHE A 216 4.68 18.32 2.77
N ASP A 217 3.71 18.84 3.51
CA ASP A 217 3.80 18.93 4.98
C ASP A 217 3.48 17.56 5.59
N ASN A 218 4.15 17.20 6.70
CA ASN A 218 3.92 15.94 7.43
C ASN A 218 3.98 14.70 6.52
N ILE A 219 5.08 14.55 5.78
CA ILE A 219 5.46 13.31 5.10
C ILE A 219 6.20 12.40 6.09
N ASP A 220 5.91 11.10 6.06
CA ASP A 220 6.71 10.11 6.77
C ASP A 220 7.95 9.73 5.95
N ASP A 221 9.13 10.15 6.39
CA ASP A 221 10.44 9.86 5.78
C ASP A 221 10.76 8.35 5.67
N ARG A 222 10.02 7.50 6.39
CA ARG A 222 10.11 6.03 6.25
C ARG A 222 9.52 5.56 4.91
N ASP A 223 8.52 6.27 4.37
CA ASP A 223 7.95 6.00 3.05
C ASP A 223 8.86 6.49 1.91
N ARG A 224 9.94 5.75 1.69
CA ARG A 224 10.88 5.97 0.58
C ARG A 224 10.20 5.87 -0.79
N GLY A 225 9.05 5.21 -0.91
CA GLY A 225 8.28 5.14 -2.16
C GLY A 225 7.66 6.49 -2.51
N ALA A 226 6.90 7.08 -1.59
CA ALA A 226 6.35 8.43 -1.73
C ALA A 226 7.45 9.49 -1.81
N CYS A 227 8.47 9.43 -0.95
CA CYS A 227 9.57 10.40 -0.96
C CYS A 227 10.35 10.39 -2.29
N ALA A 228 10.60 9.22 -2.88
CA ALA A 228 11.20 9.16 -4.21
C ALA A 228 10.27 9.74 -5.30
N PHE A 229 8.97 9.42 -5.26
CA PHE A 229 8.01 9.93 -6.24
C PHE A 229 7.84 11.44 -6.18
N LEU A 230 7.67 11.99 -4.98
CA LEU A 230 7.53 13.43 -4.75
C LEU A 230 8.82 14.20 -5.08
N GLY A 231 9.99 13.61 -4.83
CA GLY A 231 11.28 14.15 -5.27
C GLY A 231 11.41 14.22 -6.80
N GLU A 232 10.91 13.22 -7.54
CA GLU A 232 10.90 13.21 -9.01
C GLU A 232 9.87 14.19 -9.60
N ILE A 233 8.71 14.36 -8.95
CA ILE A 233 7.71 15.38 -9.27
C ILE A 233 8.33 16.79 -9.15
N LEU A 234 8.96 17.11 -8.01
CA LEU A 234 9.63 18.40 -7.79
C LEU A 234 10.76 18.65 -8.81
N GLN A 235 11.56 17.62 -9.13
CA GLN A 235 12.59 17.72 -10.16
C GLN A 235 12.02 17.91 -11.57
N SER A 236 10.88 17.30 -11.90
CA SER A 236 10.19 17.55 -13.17
C SER A 236 9.61 18.98 -13.24
N TRP A 237 9.14 19.52 -12.11
CA TRP A 237 8.66 20.91 -12.02
C TRP A 237 9.78 21.95 -12.15
N ASP A 238 10.98 21.73 -11.60
CA ASP A 238 12.13 22.62 -11.85
C ASP A 238 12.61 22.51 -13.31
N ARG A 239 12.70 21.29 -13.86
CA ARG A 239 13.08 21.03 -15.27
C ARG A 239 12.14 21.73 -16.26
N ARG A 240 10.82 21.67 -16.03
CA ARG A 240 9.79 22.34 -16.86
C ARG A 240 9.52 23.80 -16.45
N ARG A 241 10.14 24.29 -15.36
CA ARG A 241 9.94 25.63 -14.78
C ARG A 241 8.48 25.92 -14.42
N CYS A 242 7.74 24.91 -13.96
CA CYS A 242 6.31 25.03 -13.64
C CYS A 242 6.03 25.98 -12.47
N PHE A 243 6.95 26.03 -11.50
CA PHE A 243 6.80 26.82 -10.27
C PHE A 243 8.13 27.52 -9.92
N SER A 244 8.09 28.52 -9.05
CA SER A 244 9.29 29.25 -8.66
C SER A 244 10.21 28.41 -7.76
N LYS A 245 11.53 28.60 -7.90
CA LYS A 245 12.52 27.81 -7.13
C LYS A 245 12.33 27.88 -5.61
N ARG A 246 11.82 29.01 -5.08
CA ARG A 246 11.50 29.15 -3.66
C ARG A 246 10.46 28.13 -3.18
N TRP A 247 9.38 27.93 -3.93
CA TRP A 247 8.35 26.93 -3.59
C TRP A 247 8.88 25.50 -3.72
N LEU A 248 9.71 25.23 -4.72
CA LEU A 248 10.30 23.90 -4.93
C LEU A 248 11.35 23.56 -3.87
N GLN A 249 12.13 24.55 -3.40
CA GLN A 249 13.08 24.39 -2.31
C GLN A 249 12.41 24.23 -0.94
N ASP A 250 11.32 24.98 -0.70
CA ASP A 250 10.48 24.81 0.51
C ASP A 250 9.89 23.40 0.59
N ALA A 251 9.25 22.93 -0.50
CA ALA A 251 8.72 21.58 -0.59
C ALA A 251 9.80 20.49 -0.46
N ALA A 252 10.96 20.67 -1.11
CA ALA A 252 12.08 19.73 -1.05
C ALA A 252 12.79 19.69 0.32
N GLY A 253 12.56 20.68 1.19
CA GLY A 253 13.11 20.72 2.55
C GLY A 253 12.30 19.93 3.59
N LYS A 254 11.11 19.44 3.23
CA LYS A 254 10.15 18.83 4.17
C LYS A 254 10.23 17.30 4.27
N PHE A 255 11.04 16.66 3.42
CA PHE A 255 11.22 15.21 3.40
C PHE A 255 12.59 14.82 2.81
N SER A 256 13.07 13.63 3.16
CA SER A 256 14.37 13.09 2.77
C SER A 256 14.30 12.37 1.42
N MET A 257 14.77 13.03 0.36
CA MET A 257 14.83 12.45 -0.99
C MET A 257 15.77 11.23 -1.06
N PRO A 258 15.27 10.01 -1.35
CA PRO A 258 16.08 8.80 -1.40
C PRO A 258 17.07 8.80 -2.57
N LYS A 259 18.30 8.31 -2.33
CA LYS A 259 19.36 8.23 -3.35
C LYS A 259 19.51 6.80 -3.88
N GLY A 260 19.23 6.59 -5.17
CA GLY A 260 19.43 5.31 -5.85
C GLY A 260 18.68 5.21 -7.19
N PRO A 261 18.84 4.10 -7.93
CA PRO A 261 17.96 3.75 -9.04
C PRO A 261 16.57 3.38 -8.51
N ASN A 262 15.52 3.64 -9.30
CA ASN A 262 14.14 3.28 -8.95
C ASN A 262 13.44 2.66 -10.16
N SER A 263 13.25 1.34 -10.12
CA SER A 263 12.63 0.58 -11.21
C SER A 263 11.20 1.02 -11.53
N GLU A 264 10.41 1.52 -10.57
CA GLU A 264 9.07 2.05 -10.88
C GLU A 264 9.12 3.34 -11.70
N ARG A 265 10.07 4.23 -11.39
CA ARG A 265 10.33 5.44 -12.17
C ARG A 265 10.82 5.07 -13.57
N ASP A 266 11.84 4.22 -13.61
CA ASP A 266 12.56 3.87 -14.84
C ASP A 266 11.67 3.06 -15.81
N GLU A 267 10.76 2.21 -15.30
CA GLU A 267 9.75 1.47 -16.07
C GLU A 267 8.38 2.19 -16.18
N ARG A 268 8.20 3.36 -15.55
CA ARG A 268 6.94 4.14 -15.56
C ARG A 268 5.73 3.35 -15.02
N ARG A 269 5.92 2.64 -13.90
CA ARG A 269 4.90 1.87 -13.18
C ARG A 269 4.26 2.67 -12.04
N GLY A 270 3.23 2.12 -11.41
CA GLY A 270 2.55 2.73 -10.25
C GLY A 270 2.18 4.19 -10.51
N TRP A 271 2.52 5.05 -9.54
CA TRP A 271 2.32 6.51 -9.63
C TRP A 271 3.12 7.19 -10.75
N TYR A 272 4.26 6.63 -11.17
CA TYR A 272 5.07 7.21 -12.25
C TYR A 272 4.35 7.15 -13.63
N ALA A 273 3.35 6.29 -13.79
CA ALA A 273 2.47 6.30 -14.96
C ALA A 273 1.56 7.55 -15.03
N LEU A 274 1.26 8.17 -13.87
CA LEU A 274 0.31 9.28 -13.73
C LEU A 274 0.99 10.66 -13.86
N THR A 275 2.33 10.69 -13.87
CA THR A 275 3.09 11.91 -14.21
C THR A 275 2.69 12.41 -15.59
N SER A 276 2.60 13.73 -15.74
CA SER A 276 2.32 14.46 -16.99
C SER A 276 3.15 13.99 -18.18
N GLU A 277 4.44 13.72 -17.96
CA GLU A 277 5.35 13.16 -18.97
C GLU A 277 4.86 11.81 -19.53
N ASN A 278 4.04 11.05 -18.79
CA ASN A 278 3.62 9.68 -19.09
C ASN A 278 2.10 9.48 -19.28
N LEU A 279 1.23 10.45 -18.94
CA LEU A 279 -0.24 10.34 -19.08
C LEU A 279 -0.74 9.97 -20.49
N HIS A 280 0.01 10.34 -21.53
CA HIS A 280 -0.34 10.05 -22.93
C HIS A 280 0.34 8.81 -23.51
N LYS A 281 1.18 8.11 -22.73
CA LYS A 281 1.91 6.93 -23.18
C LYS A 281 1.07 5.68 -22.93
N LYS A 282 0.74 4.96 -24.01
CA LYS A 282 0.20 3.59 -23.96
C LYS A 282 1.10 2.69 -23.07
N PRO A 283 0.56 1.60 -22.47
CA PRO A 283 1.38 0.59 -21.82
C PRO A 283 2.47 0.09 -22.79
N ALA A 284 3.67 -0.11 -22.26
CA ALA A 284 4.84 -0.51 -23.06
C ALA A 284 4.84 -2.03 -23.33
N GLU A 285 3.90 -2.50 -24.17
CA GLU A 285 3.84 -3.87 -24.71
C GLU A 285 2.72 -3.97 -25.77
N GLU A 286 2.92 -3.44 -27.00
CA GLU A 286 2.00 -3.71 -28.14
C GLU A 286 2.54 -3.39 -29.55
N GLU A 287 3.80 -3.74 -29.87
CA GLU A 287 4.25 -3.89 -31.27
C GLU A 287 4.44 -5.39 -31.59
N GLY A 288 3.36 -6.09 -31.94
CA GLY A 288 3.45 -7.52 -32.30
C GLY A 288 2.20 -8.39 -32.09
N GLY A 289 0.99 -7.85 -32.22
CA GLY A 289 -0.26 -8.61 -32.09
C GLY A 289 -1.33 -8.11 -33.07
N ALA A 290 -2.08 -9.03 -33.69
CA ALA A 290 -3.06 -8.67 -34.71
C ALA A 290 -4.50 -8.76 -34.17
N GLY A 291 -5.21 -7.62 -34.21
CA GLY A 291 -6.67 -7.50 -34.32
C GLY A 291 -7.56 -8.38 -33.44
N GLY A 292 -8.00 -7.84 -32.30
CA GLY A 292 -9.15 -8.35 -31.55
C GLY A 292 -9.98 -7.19 -30.98
N ASN A 293 -11.23 -7.04 -31.41
CA ASN A 293 -12.14 -6.04 -30.83
C ASN A 293 -12.70 -6.54 -29.49
N ALA A 294 -12.60 -5.70 -28.45
CA ALA A 294 -13.34 -5.87 -27.20
C ALA A 294 -13.90 -4.50 -26.78
N GLN A 295 -15.19 -4.26 -27.05
CA GLN A 295 -15.90 -3.13 -26.46
C GLN A 295 -16.35 -3.48 -25.03
N THR A 296 -16.22 -2.53 -24.13
CA THR A 296 -16.63 -2.65 -22.72
C THR A 296 -18.15 -2.67 -22.58
N PHE A 297 -18.70 -3.70 -21.95
CA PHE A 297 -20.09 -3.73 -21.49
C PHE A 297 -20.19 -3.29 -20.03
N LEU A 298 -20.88 -2.16 -19.78
CA LEU A 298 -21.47 -1.81 -18.49
C LEU A 298 -22.69 -0.92 -18.74
N SER A 299 -23.88 -1.51 -18.69
CA SER A 299 -25.17 -0.84 -18.52
C SER A 299 -26.20 -1.88 -18.10
N THR A 300 -26.89 -1.65 -16.99
CA THR A 300 -28.03 -2.42 -16.51
C THR A 300 -29.28 -1.58 -16.68
N ASP A 301 -30.35 -2.13 -17.23
CA ASP A 301 -31.73 -1.74 -16.94
C ASP A 301 -32.68 -2.84 -17.44
N ASP A 302 -33.77 -3.08 -16.69
CA ASP A 302 -34.76 -4.15 -16.93
C ASP A 302 -36.12 -3.56 -17.33
N ALA A 303 -36.62 -3.94 -18.52
CA ALA A 303 -38.01 -3.80 -18.94
C ALA A 303 -38.31 -4.73 -20.15
N PRO A 304 -39.55 -5.23 -20.34
CA PRO A 304 -39.79 -6.44 -21.13
C PRO A 304 -39.89 -6.23 -22.65
N ARG A 305 -39.56 -7.29 -23.40
CA ARG A 305 -39.73 -7.36 -24.87
C ARG A 305 -41.13 -7.86 -25.26
N SER A 306 -41.65 -7.31 -26.35
CA SER A 306 -42.69 -7.93 -27.18
C SER A 306 -42.09 -8.48 -28.50
N GLU A 307 -42.82 -9.35 -29.18
CA GLU A 307 -42.33 -10.14 -30.32
C GLU A 307 -42.42 -9.42 -31.68
N ALA A 308 -41.47 -9.71 -32.59
CA ALA A 308 -41.65 -9.63 -34.05
C ALA A 308 -40.55 -10.45 -34.79
N VAL A 309 -40.86 -10.98 -35.97
CA VAL A 309 -40.02 -11.92 -36.75
C VAL A 309 -39.35 -11.23 -37.95
N PRO A 310 -38.07 -11.51 -38.28
CA PRO A 310 -37.40 -10.94 -39.46
C PRO A 310 -37.62 -11.76 -40.76
N PRO A 311 -37.70 -11.12 -41.94
CA PRO A 311 -37.70 -11.80 -43.24
C PRO A 311 -36.29 -11.88 -43.88
N GLU A 312 -36.06 -12.92 -44.70
CA GLU A 312 -34.80 -13.17 -45.42
C GLU A 312 -34.68 -12.43 -46.79
N PRO A 313 -33.48 -12.39 -47.41
CA PRO A 313 -33.19 -11.47 -48.52
C PRO A 313 -33.55 -12.01 -49.92
N THR A 314 -33.70 -11.10 -50.90
CA THR A 314 -33.82 -11.44 -52.32
C THR A 314 -32.60 -10.97 -53.14
N LYS A 315 -32.18 -11.80 -54.11
CA LYS A 315 -31.12 -11.49 -55.07
C LYS A 315 -31.69 -10.81 -56.31
N LYS A 316 -30.89 -9.97 -56.98
CA LYS A 316 -31.02 -9.74 -58.43
C LYS A 316 -29.70 -9.31 -59.07
N ASP A 317 -29.32 -9.99 -60.14
CA ASP A 317 -28.19 -9.61 -61.00
C ASP A 317 -28.53 -8.39 -61.88
N SER A 318 -27.52 -7.60 -62.27
CA SER A 318 -26.86 -7.84 -63.57
C SER A 318 -26.07 -6.64 -64.14
N ARG A 319 -25.25 -6.97 -65.16
CA ARG A 319 -24.63 -6.13 -66.20
C ARG A 319 -23.30 -5.41 -65.89
N ARG A 320 -22.38 -5.61 -66.85
CA ARG A 320 -21.07 -4.96 -66.99
C ARG A 320 -21.21 -3.64 -67.77
N THR A 321 -20.23 -2.75 -67.60
CA THR A 321 -19.62 -2.00 -68.71
C THR A 321 -18.12 -1.89 -68.48
N GLU A 322 -17.32 -1.96 -69.55
CA GLU A 322 -15.87 -1.80 -69.51
C GLU A 322 -15.45 -0.37 -69.85
N THR A 323 -14.36 0.13 -69.26
CA THR A 323 -13.50 1.16 -69.88
C THR A 323 -12.03 0.90 -69.54
N ARG A 324 -11.11 1.40 -70.39
CA ARG A 324 -9.70 1.00 -70.44
C ARG A 324 -8.72 2.09 -70.03
N SER A 325 -7.51 1.62 -69.64
CA SER A 325 -6.24 2.37 -69.60
C SER A 325 -6.06 3.28 -68.37
N ARG A 326 -4.85 3.69 -67.98
CA ARG A 326 -3.54 3.71 -68.69
C ARG A 326 -2.41 3.03 -67.89
N LYS A 327 -1.29 2.75 -68.57
CA LYS A 327 -0.05 2.20 -67.96
C LYS A 327 0.94 3.32 -67.66
N SER A 328 1.67 3.21 -66.55
CA SER A 328 3.03 3.73 -66.42
C SER A 328 3.92 2.69 -65.73
N ARG A 329 4.96 2.23 -66.44
CA ARG A 329 6.04 1.39 -65.88
C ARG A 329 7.36 2.16 -66.00
N SER A 330 8.16 2.16 -64.94
CA SER A 330 9.61 2.23 -65.05
C SER A 330 10.21 0.96 -64.42
N ARG A 331 11.42 0.56 -64.88
CA ARG A 331 12.11 -0.68 -64.46
C ARG A 331 13.62 -0.52 -64.63
N SER A 332 14.38 -0.73 -63.56
CA SER A 332 15.74 -1.29 -63.63
C SER A 332 16.06 -1.90 -62.26
N ARG A 333 16.50 -3.15 -62.02
CA ARG A 333 17.21 -4.23 -62.76
C ARG A 333 18.74 -4.10 -62.94
N ARG A 334 19.47 -4.67 -61.97
CA ARG A 334 20.40 -5.82 -62.10
C ARG A 334 20.62 -6.40 -60.67
N ARG A 335 20.58 -7.74 -60.42
CA ARG A 335 21.55 -8.81 -60.77
C ARG A 335 22.93 -8.54 -60.14
N SER A 336 23.60 -9.47 -59.44
CA SER A 336 23.70 -10.94 -59.65
C SER A 336 23.76 -11.70 -58.30
N ARG A 337 23.15 -12.90 -58.14
CA ARG A 337 23.75 -14.24 -58.43
C ARG A 337 25.22 -14.39 -57.96
N SER A 338 25.72 -15.43 -57.27
CA SER A 338 25.22 -16.61 -56.53
C SER A 338 26.27 -17.73 -56.66
N ARG A 339 26.77 -18.31 -55.56
CA ARG A 339 27.25 -19.70 -55.45
C ARG A 339 26.81 -20.19 -54.06
N ARG A 340 26.09 -21.31 -53.88
CA ARG A 340 26.39 -22.74 -54.18
C ARG A 340 27.62 -23.26 -53.41
N SER A 341 27.59 -24.44 -52.77
CA SER A 341 26.46 -25.37 -52.51
C SER A 341 26.89 -26.62 -51.72
N ARG A 342 25.89 -27.35 -51.16
CA ARG A 342 25.85 -28.82 -50.90
C ARG A 342 26.73 -29.37 -49.75
N SER A 343 26.51 -30.59 -49.23
CA SER A 343 25.26 -31.32 -48.82
C SER A 343 25.59 -32.75 -48.37
N ARG A 344 24.81 -33.32 -47.42
CA ARG A 344 24.53 -34.78 -47.22
C ARG A 344 25.76 -35.70 -46.95
N SER A 345 26.01 -36.17 -45.72
CA SER A 345 25.30 -37.22 -44.94
C SER A 345 25.54 -38.68 -45.35
N ARG A 346 25.95 -39.55 -44.40
CA ARG A 346 25.29 -40.86 -44.09
C ARG A 346 25.98 -41.67 -42.97
N ARG A 347 25.15 -42.39 -42.19
CA ARG A 347 25.32 -43.70 -41.52
C ARG A 347 26.70 -44.11 -40.93
N SER A 348 26.67 -44.56 -39.68
CA SER A 348 26.76 -46.01 -39.38
C SER A 348 26.17 -46.39 -38.01
N ARG A 349 25.84 -47.67 -37.80
CA ARG A 349 25.45 -48.28 -36.51
C ARG A 349 26.53 -49.29 -36.11
N ARG A 350 26.96 -49.32 -34.85
CA ARG A 350 27.32 -50.57 -34.11
C ARG A 350 27.34 -50.33 -32.59
N SER A 351 27.64 -51.36 -31.80
CA SER A 351 26.90 -51.63 -30.55
C SER A 351 27.72 -52.25 -29.42
N ARG A 352 27.34 -51.88 -28.17
CA ARG A 352 27.55 -52.60 -26.88
C ARG A 352 28.99 -52.79 -26.37
N SER A 353 29.19 -52.53 -25.06
CA SER A 353 29.66 -53.52 -24.05
C SER A 353 30.79 -53.08 -23.07
N ARG A 354 30.38 -52.78 -21.82
CA ARG A 354 30.96 -53.20 -20.51
C ARG A 354 32.31 -52.66 -19.99
N ARG A 355 32.31 -52.49 -18.65
CA ARG A 355 33.42 -52.36 -17.65
C ARG A 355 34.28 -51.07 -17.74
N SER A 356 34.56 -50.29 -16.69
CA SER A 356 34.88 -50.52 -15.25
C SER A 356 36.37 -50.91 -15.03
N THR A 357 37.13 -50.43 -14.03
CA THR A 357 36.83 -49.54 -12.87
C THR A 357 38.12 -49.18 -12.10
N ARG A 358 38.08 -48.09 -11.31
CA ARG A 358 38.77 -47.90 -10.00
C ARG A 358 40.32 -47.90 -9.88
N ARG A 359 40.76 -46.89 -9.10
CA ARG A 359 41.61 -46.92 -7.87
C ARG A 359 43.04 -46.33 -7.91
N SER A 360 43.28 -45.53 -6.86
CA SER A 360 44.54 -44.94 -6.35
C SER A 360 45.44 -46.00 -5.67
N PRO A 361 46.72 -45.72 -5.26
CA PRO A 361 47.00 -44.79 -4.13
C PRO A 361 48.38 -44.06 -4.03
N LYS A 362 48.40 -43.04 -3.13
CA LYS A 362 49.50 -42.59 -2.21
C LYS A 362 50.88 -42.07 -2.71
N GLN A 363 51.20 -40.88 -2.16
CA GLN A 363 52.48 -40.39 -1.57
C GLN A 363 53.65 -39.80 -2.44
N SER A 364 53.83 -38.49 -2.21
CA SER A 364 54.97 -37.55 -2.35
C SER A 364 56.42 -38.07 -2.14
N PRO A 365 57.48 -37.41 -2.69
CA PRO A 365 58.21 -36.35 -1.92
C PRO A 365 59.03 -35.26 -2.70
N ARG A 366 59.58 -34.26 -1.96
CA ARG A 366 60.74 -33.33 -2.25
C ARG A 366 60.55 -32.20 -3.32
N LYS A 367 60.97 -30.92 -3.14
CA LYS A 367 62.29 -30.23 -2.89
C LYS A 367 63.16 -30.11 -4.18
N GLU A 368 63.87 -29.03 -4.53
CA GLU A 368 64.15 -27.68 -3.93
C GLU A 368 64.77 -26.68 -4.96
N LYS A 369 64.61 -25.34 -4.79
CA LYS A 369 65.56 -24.24 -5.17
C LYS A 369 65.91 -23.95 -6.67
N GLU A 370 66.55 -22.83 -7.10
CA GLU A 370 67.16 -21.66 -6.42
C GLU A 370 67.26 -20.34 -7.26
N SER A 371 67.08 -19.15 -6.63
CA SER A 371 67.66 -17.79 -6.94
C SER A 371 67.53 -17.18 -8.37
N LYS A 372 67.75 -15.89 -8.70
CA LYS A 372 68.37 -14.63 -8.16
C LYS A 372 67.51 -13.42 -8.67
N ASP A 373 67.70 -12.10 -8.48
CA ASP A 373 68.35 -11.11 -7.57
C ASP A 373 67.93 -9.69 -8.13
N SER A 374 68.05 -8.50 -7.51
CA SER A 374 68.16 -7.97 -6.13
C SER A 374 67.99 -6.41 -6.16
N LYS A 375 68.22 -5.69 -5.03
CA LYS A 375 68.29 -4.20 -4.85
C LYS A 375 66.99 -3.37 -5.00
N GLU A 376 66.73 -2.33 -4.16
CA GLU A 376 67.34 -1.94 -2.87
C GLU A 376 66.38 -1.09 -1.99
N LYS A 377 66.52 -1.22 -0.64
CA LYS A 377 66.37 -0.24 0.50
C LYS A 377 65.43 0.99 0.42
N GLU A 378 64.86 1.55 1.49
CA GLU A 378 64.76 1.30 2.97
C GLU A 378 63.59 2.19 3.50
N ALA A 379 63.12 2.27 4.76
CA ALA A 379 63.32 1.64 6.09
C ALA A 379 62.10 2.05 6.96
N LYS A 380 61.74 1.46 8.12
CA LYS A 380 61.96 0.17 8.81
C LYS A 380 60.78 -0.04 9.82
N PRO A 381 60.61 -1.22 10.48
CA PRO A 381 59.27 -1.83 10.56
C PRO A 381 58.66 -2.01 11.96
N PRO A 382 57.36 -2.37 12.03
CA PRO A 382 56.73 -2.93 13.23
C PRO A 382 57.17 -4.39 13.51
N LYS A 383 56.76 -4.95 14.65
CA LYS A 383 56.75 -6.40 14.92
C LYS A 383 55.54 -6.85 15.73
N GLU A 384 55.04 -8.03 15.38
CA GLU A 384 54.09 -8.85 16.14
C GLU A 384 54.87 -9.81 17.07
N THR A 385 54.21 -10.33 18.12
CA THR A 385 54.25 -11.76 18.49
C THR A 385 53.06 -12.15 19.41
N PRO A 386 52.66 -13.44 19.50
CA PRO A 386 51.41 -13.85 20.18
C PRO A 386 51.56 -14.74 21.43
N LYS A 387 50.49 -14.76 22.25
CA LYS A 387 50.01 -15.82 23.19
C LYS A 387 50.81 -16.26 24.44
N GLU A 388 50.18 -16.01 25.61
CA GLU A 388 49.98 -16.90 26.80
C GLU A 388 51.20 -17.56 27.52
N PRO A 389 51.10 -18.00 28.81
CA PRO A 389 50.00 -17.92 29.79
C PRO A 389 50.40 -17.09 31.08
N PRO A 390 49.61 -17.04 32.18
CA PRO A 390 49.78 -16.01 33.23
C PRO A 390 50.55 -16.47 34.49
N LYS A 391 50.97 -15.51 35.34
CA LYS A 391 51.26 -15.74 36.78
C LYS A 391 51.21 -14.48 37.67
N GLU A 392 51.30 -14.73 38.98
CA GLU A 392 51.06 -13.82 40.12
C GLU A 392 52.10 -12.69 40.30
N THR A 393 51.78 -11.66 41.12
CA THR A 393 52.61 -10.93 42.14
C THR A 393 52.14 -9.46 42.31
N PRO A 394 52.51 -8.74 43.39
CA PRO A 394 52.56 -9.16 44.81
C PRO A 394 51.87 -8.14 45.75
N LYS A 395 51.98 -8.36 47.07
CA LYS A 395 51.80 -7.32 48.11
C LYS A 395 53.04 -6.41 48.17
N ASP A 396 52.89 -5.27 48.85
CA ASP A 396 53.90 -4.77 49.81
C ASP A 396 53.18 -4.31 51.10
N GLU A 397 53.91 -4.23 52.22
CA GLU A 397 53.34 -4.06 53.57
C GLU A 397 54.04 -2.97 54.40
N ALA A 398 53.41 -2.61 55.54
CA ALA A 398 54.03 -1.94 56.70
C ALA A 398 54.37 -0.43 56.52
N PRO A 399 54.74 0.33 57.59
CA PRO A 399 55.03 -0.07 58.97
C PRO A 399 53.85 0.09 59.95
N ALA A 400 54.02 -0.45 61.16
CA ALA A 400 53.06 -0.41 62.25
C ALA A 400 53.59 0.34 63.48
N THR A 401 52.70 0.73 64.39
CA THR A 401 53.07 1.11 65.77
C THR A 401 51.97 0.66 66.75
N GLN A 402 52.40 0.17 67.91
CA GLN A 402 51.59 -0.19 69.08
C GLN A 402 51.38 1.08 69.94
N ALA A 403 50.44 1.20 70.89
CA ALA A 403 49.24 0.44 71.29
C ALA A 403 48.39 1.40 72.15
N GLU A 404 47.14 1.05 72.51
CA GLU A 404 46.64 1.08 73.90
C GLU A 404 45.16 0.63 74.05
N THR A 405 44.78 0.38 75.30
CA THR A 405 43.53 -0.15 75.86
C THR A 405 42.21 0.49 75.41
N GLY A 406 41.11 -0.28 75.32
CA GLY A 406 39.76 0.30 75.27
C GLY A 406 38.59 -0.70 75.12
N ALA A 407 37.59 -0.58 75.99
CA ALA A 407 36.43 -1.47 76.16
C ALA A 407 35.50 -1.68 74.94
N THR A 408 35.13 -2.96 74.74
CA THR A 408 33.80 -3.49 74.35
C THR A 408 32.73 -2.53 73.80
N GLU A 409 32.64 -2.37 72.48
CA GLU A 409 31.38 -2.06 71.78
C GLU A 409 31.46 -2.61 70.34
N GLY A 410 30.55 -3.50 69.90
CA GLY A 410 30.67 -4.08 68.56
C GLY A 410 29.69 -5.17 68.09
N VAL A 411 28.94 -5.85 68.99
CA VAL A 411 28.06 -6.96 68.57
C VAL A 411 26.67 -6.48 68.08
N ASP A 412 26.18 -5.37 68.62
CA ASP A 412 24.83 -4.86 68.33
C ASP A 412 24.74 -4.06 67.01
N SER A 413 25.85 -3.49 66.53
CA SER A 413 25.89 -2.68 65.30
C SER A 413 25.67 -3.51 64.04
N GLU A 414 26.29 -4.69 63.94
CA GLU A 414 26.12 -5.58 62.79
C GLU A 414 24.75 -6.28 62.80
N ALA A 415 24.25 -6.62 64.00
CA ALA A 415 22.89 -7.14 64.19
C ALA A 415 21.82 -6.12 63.77
N LYS A 416 21.95 -4.85 64.21
CA LYS A 416 21.11 -3.74 63.75
C LYS A 416 21.22 -3.52 62.24
N LYS A 417 22.41 -3.60 61.65
CA LYS A 417 22.60 -3.42 60.20
C LYS A 417 21.91 -4.53 59.40
N LYS A 418 22.02 -5.80 59.83
CA LYS A 418 21.29 -6.93 59.21
C LYS A 418 19.77 -6.81 59.39
N ARG A 419 19.28 -6.48 60.60
CA ARG A 419 17.85 -6.21 60.84
C ARG A 419 17.32 -5.05 59.99
N ARG A 420 18.09 -3.98 59.82
CA ARG A 420 17.67 -2.80 59.05
C ARG A 420 17.68 -3.03 57.54
N VAL A 421 18.51 -3.94 57.02
CA VAL A 421 18.40 -4.42 55.64
C VAL A 421 17.15 -5.29 55.49
N LEU A 422 16.97 -6.30 56.36
CA LEU A 422 15.77 -7.16 56.34
C LEU A 422 14.47 -6.35 56.42
N GLN A 423 14.35 -5.42 57.38
CA GLN A 423 13.17 -4.56 57.48
C GLN A 423 12.97 -3.64 56.27
N GLN A 424 14.04 -3.24 55.59
CA GLN A 424 13.92 -2.42 54.38
C GLN A 424 13.52 -3.26 53.16
N ASP A 425 13.99 -4.52 53.06
CA ASP A 425 13.51 -5.50 52.09
C ASP A 425 12.02 -5.85 52.35
N ASP A 426 11.63 -6.00 53.62
CA ASP A 426 10.24 -6.25 54.05
C ASP A 426 9.32 -5.04 53.75
N ASP A 427 9.73 -3.81 54.09
CA ASP A 427 9.00 -2.55 53.83
C ASP A 427 8.81 -2.30 52.32
N ASP A 428 9.84 -2.58 51.49
CA ASP A 428 9.75 -2.44 50.03
C ASP A 428 8.85 -3.53 49.42
N ASP A 429 8.84 -4.78 49.92
CA ASP A 429 7.94 -5.81 49.39
C ASP A 429 6.48 -5.63 49.84
N GLU A 430 6.21 -5.16 51.07
CA GLU A 430 4.86 -4.72 51.49
C GLU A 430 4.37 -3.55 50.61
N THR A 431 5.28 -2.64 50.25
CA THR A 431 5.02 -1.51 49.35
C THR A 431 4.82 -1.94 47.90
N VAL A 432 5.38 -3.08 47.45
CA VAL A 432 5.11 -3.68 46.13
C VAL A 432 3.79 -4.45 46.14
N ALA A 433 3.50 -5.24 47.18
CA ALA A 433 2.25 -5.98 47.34
C ALA A 433 1.03 -5.05 47.23
N LYS A 434 1.02 -3.94 47.98
CA LYS A 434 -0.05 -2.92 47.94
C LYS A 434 -0.21 -2.23 46.58
N ARG A 435 0.83 -2.20 45.74
CA ARG A 435 0.72 -1.71 44.35
C ARG A 435 0.05 -2.74 43.45
N LEU A 436 0.37 -4.03 43.64
CA LEU A 436 -0.23 -5.12 42.87
C LEU A 436 -1.72 -5.31 43.22
N GLU A 437 -2.10 -5.20 44.50
CA GLU A 437 -3.50 -5.22 44.94
C GLU A 437 -4.35 -4.14 44.25
N VAL A 438 -3.85 -2.90 44.19
CA VAL A 438 -4.53 -1.80 43.48
C VAL A 438 -4.66 -2.06 41.97
N VAL A 439 -3.71 -2.79 41.37
CA VAL A 439 -3.77 -3.17 39.94
C VAL A 439 -4.79 -4.29 39.70
N GLU A 440 -4.88 -5.28 40.59
CA GLU A 440 -5.96 -6.30 40.55
C GLU A 440 -7.34 -5.65 40.72
N GLU A 441 -7.50 -4.72 41.67
CA GLU A 441 -8.76 -3.99 41.86
C GLU A 441 -9.18 -3.18 40.63
N ILE A 442 -8.24 -2.46 40.01
CA ILE A 442 -8.50 -1.67 38.79
C ILE A 442 -8.84 -2.61 37.63
N TYR A 443 -8.13 -3.73 37.50
CA TYR A 443 -8.39 -4.72 36.46
C TYR A 443 -9.74 -5.42 36.63
N ALA A 444 -10.15 -5.74 37.85
CA ALA A 444 -11.47 -6.27 38.14
C ALA A 444 -12.58 -5.30 37.69
N LYS A 445 -12.48 -4.02 38.05
CA LYS A 445 -13.44 -2.97 37.67
C LYS A 445 -13.47 -2.73 36.15
N LEU A 446 -12.31 -2.77 35.48
CA LEU A 446 -12.22 -2.74 34.02
C LEU A 446 -12.87 -3.97 33.37
N LYS A 447 -12.69 -5.17 33.95
CA LYS A 447 -13.27 -6.40 33.43
C LYS A 447 -14.79 -6.46 33.62
N GLU A 448 -15.29 -5.96 34.75
CA GLU A 448 -16.72 -5.78 35.03
C GLU A 448 -17.38 -4.78 34.06
N SER A 449 -16.68 -3.71 33.67
CA SER A 449 -17.19 -2.74 32.68
C SER A 449 -17.08 -3.22 31.21
N GLY A 450 -16.52 -4.41 30.98
CA GLY A 450 -16.24 -4.91 29.63
C GLY A 450 -15.13 -4.14 28.92
N PHE A 451 -14.17 -3.59 29.68
CA PHE A 451 -13.09 -2.71 29.27
C PHE A 451 -13.62 -1.43 28.60
N ASP A 452 -14.49 -0.68 29.30
CA ASP A 452 -14.98 0.63 28.81
C ASP A 452 -13.83 1.57 28.47
N SER A 453 -13.80 2.03 27.23
CA SER A 453 -12.79 2.93 26.69
C SER A 453 -12.56 4.15 27.59
N LYS A 454 -13.63 4.76 28.12
CA LYS A 454 -13.52 5.97 28.96
C LYS A 454 -12.77 5.70 30.27
N GLN A 455 -12.90 4.49 30.85
CA GLN A 455 -12.13 4.09 32.03
C GLN A 455 -10.64 3.94 31.68
N VAL A 456 -10.32 3.35 30.53
CA VAL A 456 -8.93 3.20 30.04
C VAL A 456 -8.31 4.57 29.74
N THR A 457 -9.00 5.48 29.03
CA THR A 457 -8.56 6.86 28.81
C THR A 457 -8.36 7.62 30.12
N THR A 458 -9.22 7.40 31.13
CA THR A 458 -9.07 8.04 32.45
C THR A 458 -7.80 7.56 33.18
N LEU A 459 -7.43 6.28 33.05
CA LEU A 459 -6.19 5.74 33.62
C LEU A 459 -4.95 6.25 32.86
N GLU A 460 -5.05 6.40 31.54
CA GLU A 460 -4.02 7.02 30.69
C GLU A 460 -3.77 8.48 31.11
N PHE A 461 -4.82 9.30 31.18
CA PHE A 461 -4.74 10.73 31.52
C PHE A 461 -4.11 10.97 32.91
N ASN A 462 -4.28 10.03 33.84
CA ASN A 462 -3.65 10.06 35.15
C ASN A 462 -2.18 9.55 35.16
N SER A 463 -1.63 9.25 33.99
CA SER A 463 -0.30 8.68 33.73
C SER A 463 -0.05 7.38 34.51
N PHE A 464 -1.04 6.49 34.59
CA PHE A 464 -0.98 5.28 35.42
C PHE A 464 0.12 4.30 34.97
N LEU A 465 0.43 4.27 33.66
CA LEU A 465 1.55 3.50 33.11
C LEU A 465 2.89 4.01 33.67
N GLU A 466 3.15 5.31 33.55
CA GLU A 466 4.38 5.98 33.96
C GLU A 466 4.57 6.07 35.47
N ARG A 467 3.47 6.22 36.23
CA ARG A 467 3.53 6.51 37.67
C ARG A 467 3.39 5.27 38.55
N LYS A 468 2.82 4.18 38.04
CA LYS A 468 2.48 2.98 38.84
C LYS A 468 2.90 1.68 38.17
N LEU A 469 2.46 1.41 36.94
CA LEU A 469 2.62 0.09 36.33
C LEU A 469 4.07 -0.22 35.92
N TRP A 470 4.74 0.69 35.20
CA TRP A 470 6.03 0.41 34.57
C TRP A 470 7.25 0.60 35.51
N PRO A 471 7.33 1.63 36.36
CA PRO A 471 8.45 1.76 37.31
C PRO A 471 8.55 0.59 38.30
N GLY A 472 7.40 0.01 38.67
CA GLY A 472 7.32 -1.17 39.55
C GLY A 472 7.21 -2.51 38.82
N PHE A 473 7.35 -2.57 37.49
CA PHE A 473 7.23 -3.83 36.77
C PHE A 473 8.44 -4.74 37.03
N GLU A 474 8.17 -5.96 37.50
CA GLU A 474 9.16 -7.02 37.67
C GLU A 474 8.61 -8.36 37.16
N THR A 475 9.33 -8.99 36.23
CA THR A 475 8.87 -10.11 35.41
C THR A 475 8.37 -11.31 36.23
N GLU A 476 8.99 -11.57 37.38
CA GLU A 476 8.71 -12.71 38.25
C GLU A 476 7.51 -12.49 39.20
N LYS A 477 7.15 -11.22 39.46
CA LYS A 477 6.02 -10.83 40.32
C LYS A 477 4.79 -10.35 39.53
N ALA A 478 4.89 -10.25 38.20
CA ALA A 478 3.84 -9.73 37.33
C ALA A 478 2.61 -10.65 37.22
N SER A 479 1.45 -10.15 37.63
CA SER A 479 0.18 -10.86 37.54
C SER A 479 -0.49 -10.74 36.16
N LEU A 480 -1.60 -11.49 35.95
CA LEU A 480 -2.41 -11.37 34.73
C LEU A 480 -2.98 -9.94 34.60
N ALA A 481 -3.50 -9.37 35.68
CA ALA A 481 -4.01 -7.99 35.70
C ALA A 481 -2.91 -6.98 35.35
N HIS A 482 -1.71 -7.13 35.92
CA HIS A 482 -0.58 -6.24 35.65
C HIS A 482 -0.16 -6.31 34.18
N LEU A 483 -0.07 -7.53 33.63
CA LEU A 483 0.32 -7.77 32.24
C LEU A 483 -0.68 -7.17 31.24
N ILE A 484 -1.98 -7.43 31.41
CA ILE A 484 -3.03 -6.92 30.51
C ILE A 484 -3.27 -5.42 30.72
N THR A 485 -3.17 -4.87 31.93
CA THR A 485 -3.37 -3.42 32.16
C THR A 485 -2.24 -2.60 31.53
N ILE A 486 -0.99 -3.09 31.52
CA ILE A 486 0.09 -2.47 30.73
C ILE A 486 -0.25 -2.50 29.24
N ALA A 487 -0.72 -3.64 28.71
CA ALA A 487 -1.10 -3.77 27.30
C ALA A 487 -2.23 -2.80 26.92
N LEU A 488 -3.26 -2.68 27.76
CA LEU A 488 -4.37 -1.75 27.58
C LEU A 488 -3.89 -0.29 27.50
N LEU A 489 -3.00 0.16 28.40
CA LEU A 489 -2.51 1.55 28.36
C LEU A 489 -1.50 1.82 27.24
N ILE A 490 -0.72 0.83 26.81
CA ILE A 490 0.08 0.96 25.58
C ILE A 490 -0.85 1.09 24.37
N ASN A 491 -1.90 0.27 24.28
CA ASN A 491 -2.89 0.34 23.21
C ASN A 491 -3.66 1.68 23.20
N GLU A 492 -4.00 2.20 24.38
CA GLU A 492 -4.66 3.50 24.55
C GLU A 492 -3.79 4.64 23.98
N LYS A 493 -2.52 4.72 24.41
CA LYS A 493 -1.56 5.74 23.96
C LYS A 493 -1.27 5.67 22.47
N VAL A 494 -1.13 4.45 21.91
CA VAL A 494 -0.95 4.28 20.45
C VAL A 494 -2.20 4.68 19.66
N ARG A 495 -3.40 4.54 20.24
CA ARG A 495 -4.66 4.98 19.60
C ARG A 495 -4.85 6.49 19.66
N ASP A 496 -4.51 7.12 20.78
CA ASP A 496 -4.63 8.58 20.97
C ASP A 496 -3.56 9.36 20.19
N GLY A 497 -2.32 8.86 20.17
CA GLY A 497 -1.24 9.39 19.34
C GLY A 497 -0.65 10.73 19.77
N SER A 498 -1.18 11.39 20.82
CA SER A 498 -0.62 12.64 21.33
C SER A 498 0.74 12.48 22.02
N VAL A 499 1.02 11.30 22.58
CA VAL A 499 2.26 10.95 23.28
C VAL A 499 2.75 9.56 22.85
N SER A 500 4.04 9.43 22.56
CA SER A 500 4.67 8.15 22.25
C SER A 500 4.56 7.16 23.41
N ALA A 501 3.78 6.10 23.22
CA ALA A 501 3.67 4.99 24.18
C ALA A 501 5.04 4.36 24.51
N TRP A 502 5.96 4.38 23.54
CA TRP A 502 7.26 3.75 23.65
C TRP A 502 8.25 4.57 24.46
N ASP A 503 8.08 5.89 24.56
CA ASP A 503 8.96 6.75 25.35
C ASP A 503 8.77 6.47 26.86
N SER A 504 7.51 6.29 27.28
CA SER A 504 7.13 5.84 28.62
C SER A 504 7.72 4.46 28.97
N VAL A 505 7.76 3.54 27.99
CA VAL A 505 8.36 2.21 28.15
C VAL A 505 9.90 2.27 28.13
N ALA A 506 10.49 3.16 27.34
CA ALA A 506 11.92 3.29 27.14
C ALA A 506 12.70 3.58 28.45
N ALA A 507 12.03 4.22 29.42
CA ALA A 507 12.56 4.50 30.76
C ALA A 507 13.07 3.26 31.54
N ARG A 508 12.55 2.05 31.23
CA ARG A 508 13.03 0.75 31.73
C ARG A 508 13.03 -0.32 30.63
N LYS A 509 13.56 0.04 29.44
CA LYS A 509 13.53 -0.82 28.24
C LYS A 509 14.12 -2.21 28.43
N GLU A 510 15.05 -2.38 29.37
CA GLU A 510 15.64 -3.67 29.76
C GLU A 510 14.61 -4.67 30.31
N LYS A 511 13.51 -4.18 30.89
CA LYS A 511 12.40 -5.03 31.36
C LYS A 511 11.46 -5.47 30.22
N PHE A 512 11.49 -4.81 29.06
CA PHE A 512 10.54 -5.08 27.97
C PHE A 512 10.65 -6.51 27.44
N SER A 513 11.85 -7.08 27.29
CA SER A 513 11.96 -8.48 26.86
C SER A 513 11.50 -9.48 27.92
N GLY A 514 11.39 -9.08 29.20
CA GLY A 514 10.75 -9.89 30.24
C GLY A 514 9.24 -9.81 30.12
N TYR A 515 8.69 -8.58 30.09
CA TYR A 515 7.27 -8.31 29.86
C TYR A 515 6.72 -9.02 28.62
N PHE A 516 7.42 -8.93 27.49
CA PHE A 516 7.00 -9.52 26.22
C PHE A 516 6.94 -11.05 26.30
N GLU A 517 7.96 -11.72 26.84
CA GLU A 517 7.93 -13.18 27.00
C GLU A 517 6.84 -13.64 28.00
N SER A 518 6.58 -12.89 29.08
CA SER A 518 5.45 -13.14 29.99
C SER A 518 4.09 -12.97 29.31
N MET A 519 3.95 -12.05 28.36
CA MET A 519 2.72 -11.90 27.54
C MET A 519 2.52 -13.10 26.59
N LEU A 520 3.59 -13.66 26.02
CA LEU A 520 3.52 -14.88 25.19
C LEU A 520 3.16 -16.12 26.02
N GLU A 521 3.74 -16.28 27.21
CA GLU A 521 3.39 -17.36 28.14
C GLU A 521 1.96 -17.21 28.67
N LEU A 522 1.51 -15.96 28.93
CA LEU A 522 0.14 -15.66 29.31
C LEU A 522 -0.86 -16.07 28.21
N TRP A 523 -0.58 -15.77 26.94
CA TRP A 523 -1.37 -16.25 25.81
C TRP A 523 -1.48 -17.79 25.82
N LYS A 524 -0.33 -18.48 25.89
CA LYS A 524 -0.27 -19.95 25.88
C LYS A 524 -0.93 -20.60 27.09
N SER A 525 -1.02 -19.91 28.22
CA SER A 525 -1.68 -20.44 29.42
C SER A 525 -3.19 -20.69 29.25
N GLY A 526 -3.81 -20.22 28.17
CA GLY A 526 -5.22 -20.46 27.85
C GLY A 526 -6.22 -19.74 28.74
N ARG A 527 -5.75 -18.95 29.72
CA ARG A 527 -6.57 -18.24 30.73
C ARG A 527 -7.31 -16.99 30.21
N LEU A 528 -7.06 -16.57 28.97
CA LEU A 528 -7.59 -15.33 28.40
C LEU A 528 -8.93 -15.56 27.68
N THR A 529 -9.92 -14.71 27.99
CA THR A 529 -11.16 -14.56 27.20
C THR A 529 -10.89 -14.00 25.79
N LEU A 530 -11.87 -14.07 24.87
CA LEU A 530 -11.74 -13.52 23.52
C LEU A 530 -11.49 -11.99 23.55
N ARG A 531 -12.17 -11.27 24.44
CA ARG A 531 -11.89 -9.85 24.76
C ARG A 531 -10.44 -9.61 25.16
N GLU A 532 -9.94 -10.33 26.17
CA GLU A 532 -8.56 -10.18 26.66
C GLU A 532 -7.55 -10.54 25.56
N LYS A 533 -7.79 -11.61 24.78
CA LYS A 533 -6.97 -11.96 23.60
C LYS A 533 -6.98 -10.85 22.56
N SER A 534 -8.11 -10.20 22.31
CA SER A 534 -8.19 -9.08 21.35
C SER A 534 -7.32 -7.89 21.79
N HIS A 535 -7.23 -7.60 23.09
CA HIS A 535 -6.31 -6.59 23.63
C HIS A 535 -4.83 -7.03 23.54
N VAL A 536 -4.52 -8.32 23.73
CA VAL A 536 -3.15 -8.85 23.50
C VAL A 536 -2.77 -8.80 22.02
N LEU A 537 -3.69 -9.14 21.10
CA LEU A 537 -3.47 -9.02 19.66
C LEU A 537 -3.21 -7.56 19.26
N GLN A 538 -4.01 -6.60 19.75
CA GLN A 538 -3.76 -5.17 19.51
C GLN A 538 -2.40 -4.72 20.04
N PHE A 539 -1.94 -5.24 21.19
CA PHE A 539 -0.59 -4.97 21.70
C PHE A 539 0.51 -5.56 20.82
N LEU A 540 0.34 -6.79 20.33
CA LEU A 540 1.28 -7.41 19.40
C LEU A 540 1.32 -6.67 18.05
N ILE A 541 0.16 -6.28 17.52
CA ILE A 541 0.02 -5.40 16.34
C ILE A 541 0.83 -4.11 16.56
N ASN A 542 0.61 -3.41 17.67
CA ASN A 542 1.32 -2.18 18.00
C ASN A 542 2.84 -2.39 18.09
N CYS A 543 3.30 -3.53 18.62
CA CYS A 543 4.72 -3.89 18.64
C CYS A 543 5.29 -4.13 17.22
N PHE A 544 4.57 -4.86 16.37
CA PHE A 544 4.98 -5.13 14.99
C PHE A 544 4.87 -3.88 14.08
N GLN A 545 4.01 -2.92 14.40
CA GLN A 545 3.97 -1.61 13.73
C GLN A 545 5.11 -0.68 14.16
N SER A 546 5.80 -0.97 15.27
CA SER A 546 6.78 -0.06 15.91
C SER A 546 8.23 -0.58 15.88
N LEU A 547 8.63 -1.26 14.80
CA LEU A 547 9.98 -1.86 14.68
C LEU A 547 11.13 -0.84 14.60
N GLU A 548 10.88 0.46 14.53
CA GLU A 548 11.91 1.48 14.78
C GLU A 548 12.48 1.39 16.20
N GLN A 549 11.69 0.98 17.18
CA GLN A 549 12.10 0.87 18.58
C GLN A 549 12.96 -0.38 18.79
N ASP A 550 14.26 -0.20 19.03
CA ASP A 550 15.26 -1.28 19.10
C ASP A 550 14.85 -2.44 20.02
N PHE A 551 14.40 -2.13 21.23
CA PHE A 551 14.00 -3.11 22.24
C PHE A 551 12.71 -3.87 21.88
N VAL A 552 11.79 -3.23 21.14
CA VAL A 552 10.58 -3.88 20.60
C VAL A 552 10.94 -4.78 19.43
N ARG A 553 11.76 -4.26 18.50
CA ARG A 553 12.22 -4.96 17.29
C ARG A 553 12.96 -6.25 17.59
N GLU A 554 13.86 -6.24 18.59
CA GLU A 554 14.58 -7.44 19.02
C GLU A 554 13.64 -8.55 19.52
N CYS A 555 12.54 -8.19 20.19
CA CYS A 555 11.54 -9.15 20.66
C CYS A 555 10.62 -9.64 19.52
N CYS A 556 10.21 -8.73 18.63
CA CYS A 556 9.31 -9.04 17.51
C CYS A 556 9.98 -9.93 16.44
N LEU A 557 11.17 -9.57 15.98
CA LEU A 557 11.89 -10.34 14.93
C LEU A 557 12.39 -11.70 15.42
N ARG A 558 12.46 -11.90 16.75
CA ARG A 558 12.67 -13.21 17.38
C ARG A 558 11.53 -14.20 17.07
N LEU A 559 10.30 -13.73 16.87
CA LEU A 559 9.15 -14.57 16.53
C LEU A 559 9.04 -14.89 15.03
N THR A 560 9.50 -14.00 14.16
CA THR A 560 9.40 -14.13 12.69
C THR A 560 10.68 -14.65 12.04
N GLY A 561 11.51 -15.38 12.78
CA GLY A 561 12.78 -15.91 12.30
C GLY A 561 12.67 -17.24 11.54
N LEU A 562 13.78 -17.65 10.92
CA LEU A 562 13.89 -18.90 10.12
C LEU A 562 13.51 -20.17 10.92
N GLN A 563 13.62 -20.15 12.25
CA GLN A 563 13.21 -21.27 13.11
C GLN A 563 11.70 -21.59 13.05
N SER A 564 10.85 -20.64 12.63
CA SER A 564 9.42 -20.90 12.36
C SER A 564 9.21 -22.02 11.31
N TRP A 565 10.18 -22.23 10.41
CA TRP A 565 10.12 -23.27 9.38
C TRP A 565 10.20 -24.70 9.93
N PHE A 566 10.38 -24.89 11.25
CA PHE A 566 10.12 -26.19 11.89
C PHE A 566 8.67 -26.69 11.72
N HIS A 567 7.74 -25.78 11.42
CA HIS A 567 6.31 -26.08 11.22
C HIS A 567 5.88 -26.10 9.75
N LEU A 568 6.84 -26.01 8.81
CA LEU A 568 6.59 -26.23 7.38
C LEU A 568 6.69 -27.71 7.03
N ASN A 569 5.87 -28.14 6.05
CA ASN A 569 6.05 -29.39 5.34
C ASN A 569 7.50 -29.57 4.85
N ASP A 570 8.07 -30.76 5.04
CA ASP A 570 9.48 -31.03 4.75
C ASP A 570 9.88 -30.76 3.29
N LEU A 571 9.04 -31.16 2.32
CA LEU A 571 9.31 -30.96 0.88
C LEU A 571 9.20 -29.48 0.49
N HIS A 572 8.24 -28.75 1.06
CA HIS A 572 8.11 -27.32 0.85
C HIS A 572 9.30 -26.56 1.45
N ARG A 573 9.72 -26.93 2.66
CA ARG A 573 10.92 -26.39 3.32
C ARG A 573 12.19 -26.67 2.51
N GLU A 574 12.40 -27.88 2.03
CA GLU A 574 13.54 -28.20 1.18
C GLU A 574 13.54 -27.40 -0.14
N LYS A 575 12.38 -27.24 -0.78
CA LYS A 575 12.21 -26.35 -1.95
C LYS A 575 12.64 -24.93 -1.61
N LEU A 576 12.13 -24.33 -0.54
CA LEU A 576 12.45 -22.96 -0.11
C LEU A 576 13.94 -22.79 0.24
N LEU A 577 14.53 -23.77 0.93
CA LEU A 577 15.96 -23.79 1.23
C LEU A 577 16.82 -23.89 -0.04
N SER A 578 16.35 -24.55 -1.09
CA SER A 578 17.07 -24.65 -2.37
C SER A 578 17.14 -23.33 -3.15
N LEU A 579 16.16 -22.42 -2.98
CA LEU A 579 16.11 -21.13 -3.68
C LEU A 579 17.31 -20.21 -3.36
N ASN A 580 17.92 -20.36 -2.19
CA ASN A 580 19.04 -19.54 -1.77
C ASN A 580 20.17 -20.39 -1.18
N LYS A 581 21.30 -20.46 -1.90
CA LYS A 581 22.50 -21.25 -1.56
C LYS A 581 23.05 -21.02 -0.14
N LYS A 582 22.72 -19.91 0.54
CA LYS A 582 23.11 -19.66 1.94
C LYS A 582 22.13 -20.25 2.96
N LEU A 583 20.84 -20.38 2.64
CA LEU A 583 19.82 -20.84 3.60
C LEU A 583 20.08 -22.25 4.16
N PRO A 584 20.51 -23.27 3.40
CA PRO A 584 20.81 -24.59 3.97
C PRO A 584 21.90 -24.57 5.06
N ALA A 585 22.85 -23.62 4.98
CA ALA A 585 23.90 -23.45 5.99
C ALA A 585 23.39 -22.75 7.26
N PHE A 586 22.45 -21.80 7.13
CA PHE A 586 21.76 -21.18 8.27
C PHE A 586 20.78 -22.17 8.92
N TRP A 587 20.02 -22.92 8.12
CA TRP A 587 19.07 -23.93 8.58
C TRP A 587 19.76 -24.99 9.46
N LYS A 588 20.95 -25.49 9.09
CA LYS A 588 21.72 -26.42 9.94
C LYS A 588 22.10 -25.84 11.31
N LYS A 589 22.32 -24.51 11.42
CA LYS A 589 22.54 -23.84 12.72
C LYS A 589 21.25 -23.72 13.52
N VAL A 590 20.16 -23.33 12.85
CA VAL A 590 18.80 -23.26 13.41
C VAL A 590 18.35 -24.62 13.94
N GLN A 591 18.51 -25.69 13.15
CA GLN A 591 18.23 -27.06 13.58
C GLN A 591 18.97 -27.42 14.87
N LYS A 592 20.27 -27.08 14.98
CA LYS A 592 21.06 -27.35 16.19
C LYS A 592 20.60 -26.55 17.43
N LYS A 593 20.05 -25.34 17.27
CA LYS A 593 19.51 -24.54 18.40
C LYS A 593 18.06 -24.93 18.79
N TYR A 594 17.22 -25.26 17.81
CA TYR A 594 15.76 -25.31 17.99
C TYR A 594 15.11 -26.68 17.76
N ALA A 595 15.86 -27.76 17.45
CA ALA A 595 15.27 -29.10 17.37
C ALA A 595 14.63 -29.53 18.71
N ASP A 596 15.33 -29.26 19.82
CA ASP A 596 14.88 -29.43 21.20
C ASP A 596 15.02 -28.07 21.94
N PRO A 597 14.02 -27.19 21.88
CA PRO A 597 14.09 -25.84 22.44
C PRO A 597 13.85 -25.85 23.96
N LYS A 598 14.93 -25.68 24.73
CA LYS A 598 14.90 -25.89 26.19
C LYS A 598 14.30 -24.74 27.01
N THR A 599 14.55 -23.48 26.63
CA THR A 599 14.00 -22.30 27.33
C THR A 599 12.60 -21.94 26.79
N PRO A 600 11.72 -21.28 27.59
CA PRO A 600 10.42 -20.79 27.11
C PRO A 600 10.58 -19.89 25.87
N GLN A 601 11.47 -18.90 25.92
CA GLN A 601 11.84 -18.06 24.78
C GLN A 601 12.22 -18.89 23.54
N ALA A 602 13.01 -19.95 23.64
CA ALA A 602 13.37 -20.76 22.47
C ALA A 602 12.17 -21.54 21.90
N LYS A 603 11.17 -21.88 22.73
CA LYS A 603 9.89 -22.45 22.29
C LYS A 603 9.01 -21.39 21.64
N HIS A 604 9.00 -20.16 22.15
CA HIS A 604 8.29 -19.02 21.57
C HIS A 604 8.85 -18.63 20.20
N GLU A 605 10.17 -18.39 20.13
CA GLU A 605 10.93 -18.12 18.91
C GLU A 605 10.64 -19.15 17.80
N ARG A 606 10.51 -20.45 18.14
CA ARG A 606 10.23 -21.53 17.18
C ARG A 606 8.75 -21.67 16.82
N ASN A 607 7.85 -21.63 17.80
CA ASN A 607 6.48 -22.12 17.62
C ASN A 607 5.40 -21.04 17.60
N PHE A 608 5.57 -19.89 18.25
CA PHE A 608 4.44 -19.00 18.56
C PHE A 608 3.63 -18.60 17.31
N MET A 609 4.32 -18.22 16.22
CA MET A 609 3.67 -17.87 14.96
C MET A 609 3.00 -19.04 14.23
N SER A 610 3.33 -20.30 14.53
CA SER A 610 2.58 -21.46 14.04
C SER A 610 1.36 -21.69 14.92
N GLU A 611 1.57 -21.81 16.23
CA GLU A 611 0.53 -22.11 17.21
C GLU A 611 -0.59 -21.05 17.18
N LEU A 612 -0.25 -19.77 16.98
CA LEU A 612 -1.22 -18.69 16.77
C LEU A 612 -2.07 -18.86 15.50
N LEU A 613 -1.47 -19.29 14.38
CA LEU A 613 -2.21 -19.58 13.15
C LEU A 613 -3.09 -20.83 13.29
N ASP A 614 -2.61 -21.85 14.01
CA ASP A 614 -3.37 -23.07 14.30
C ASP A 614 -4.56 -22.79 15.24
N GLU A 615 -4.37 -21.95 16.26
CA GLU A 615 -5.42 -21.49 17.19
C GLU A 615 -6.46 -20.62 16.47
N PHE A 616 -6.03 -19.70 15.61
CA PHE A 616 -6.93 -18.90 14.79
C PHE A 616 -7.78 -19.77 13.85
N LEU A 617 -7.16 -20.76 13.17
CA LEU A 617 -7.88 -21.66 12.27
C LEU A 617 -8.86 -22.58 13.02
N ALA A 618 -8.49 -23.08 14.21
CA ALA A 618 -9.41 -23.83 15.06
C ALA A 618 -10.58 -22.97 15.58
N SER A 619 -10.32 -21.70 15.90
CA SER A 619 -11.35 -20.74 16.31
C SER A 619 -12.30 -20.41 15.16
N LEU A 620 -11.77 -20.18 13.96
CA LEU A 620 -12.53 -19.97 12.72
C LEU A 620 -13.46 -21.17 12.41
N GLU A 621 -13.00 -22.39 12.61
CA GLU A 621 -13.83 -23.60 12.42
C GLU A 621 -14.93 -23.71 13.47
N LYS A 622 -14.60 -23.53 14.76
CA LYS A 622 -15.56 -23.49 15.87
C LYS A 622 -16.63 -22.40 15.69
N PHE A 623 -16.21 -21.18 15.35
CA PHE A 623 -17.13 -20.05 15.10
C PHE A 623 -17.99 -20.30 13.87
N GLY A 624 -17.51 -21.07 12.89
CA GLY A 624 -18.30 -21.53 11.76
C GLY A 624 -19.45 -22.47 12.12
N GLU A 625 -19.49 -23.04 13.32
CA GLU A 625 -20.63 -23.85 13.80
C GLU A 625 -21.76 -23.01 14.41
N LEU A 626 -21.52 -21.72 14.66
CA LEU A 626 -22.49 -20.79 15.21
C LEU A 626 -23.39 -20.20 14.10
N THR A 627 -24.64 -19.91 14.44
CA THR A 627 -25.61 -19.27 13.52
C THR A 627 -25.45 -17.75 13.41
N ASP A 628 -24.76 -17.15 14.38
CA ASP A 628 -24.49 -15.72 14.52
C ASP A 628 -23.17 -15.56 15.30
N LEU A 629 -22.47 -14.43 15.14
CA LEU A 629 -21.20 -14.15 15.82
C LEU A 629 -21.32 -12.87 16.65
N GLY A 630 -20.88 -12.97 17.92
CA GLY A 630 -20.77 -11.82 18.80
C GLY A 630 -19.63 -10.90 18.42
N VAL A 631 -19.62 -9.73 19.06
CA VAL A 631 -18.58 -8.71 18.88
C VAL A 631 -17.19 -9.25 19.25
N GLU A 632 -17.09 -10.18 20.20
CA GLU A 632 -15.80 -10.73 20.63
C GLU A 632 -15.23 -11.76 19.64
N GLU A 633 -16.07 -12.63 19.06
CA GLU A 633 -15.66 -13.57 18.01
C GLU A 633 -15.19 -12.82 16.75
N LEU A 634 -15.95 -11.79 16.33
CA LEU A 634 -15.59 -10.94 15.20
C LEU A 634 -14.29 -10.17 15.48
N SER A 635 -14.19 -9.48 16.62
CA SER A 635 -12.99 -8.74 17.01
C SER A 635 -11.74 -9.63 17.04
N TYR A 636 -11.83 -10.83 17.61
CA TYR A 636 -10.71 -11.77 17.65
C TYR A 636 -10.25 -12.18 16.25
N LEU A 637 -11.18 -12.51 15.35
CA LEU A 637 -10.85 -12.87 13.96
C LEU A 637 -10.23 -11.69 13.20
N GLU A 638 -10.79 -10.48 13.37
CA GLU A 638 -10.33 -9.27 12.71
C GLU A 638 -8.91 -8.88 13.16
N ARG A 639 -8.63 -8.88 14.47
CA ARG A 639 -7.29 -8.61 15.00
C ARG A 639 -6.29 -9.71 14.65
N CYS A 640 -6.71 -10.97 14.54
CA CYS A 640 -5.86 -12.02 14.00
C CYS A 640 -5.46 -11.75 12.54
N ILE A 641 -6.40 -11.35 11.68
CA ILE A 641 -6.12 -11.07 10.26
C ILE A 641 -5.32 -9.76 10.09
N GLU A 642 -5.59 -8.73 10.88
CA GLU A 642 -4.82 -7.48 10.93
C GLU A 642 -3.35 -7.75 11.26
N LEU A 643 -3.07 -8.52 12.32
CA LEU A 643 -1.72 -8.95 12.66
C LEU A 643 -1.04 -9.71 11.50
N MET A 644 -1.78 -10.58 10.79
CA MET A 644 -1.24 -11.27 9.61
C MET A 644 -0.97 -10.34 8.43
N ILE A 645 -1.74 -9.26 8.26
CA ILE A 645 -1.52 -8.23 7.23
C ILE A 645 -0.21 -7.49 7.52
N ASP A 646 -0.03 -6.96 8.73
CA ASP A 646 1.17 -6.21 9.12
C ASP A 646 2.43 -7.07 9.04
N LEU A 647 2.33 -8.34 9.45
CA LEU A 647 3.40 -9.32 9.32
C LEU A 647 3.78 -9.61 7.87
N LEU A 648 2.91 -9.35 6.87
CA LEU A 648 3.19 -9.53 5.45
C LEU A 648 3.52 -8.25 4.67
N ASP A 649 3.05 -7.07 5.10
CA ASP A 649 3.41 -5.77 4.51
C ASP A 649 4.91 -5.47 4.73
N GLN A 650 5.41 -5.79 5.93
CA GLN A 650 6.79 -5.51 6.30
C GLN A 650 7.77 -6.62 5.90
N LEU A 651 8.79 -6.28 5.10
CA LEU A 651 9.82 -7.23 4.66
C LEU A 651 10.56 -8.01 5.78
N PRO A 652 10.93 -7.41 6.95
CA PRO A 652 11.63 -8.13 8.01
C PRO A 652 10.86 -9.31 8.61
N THR A 653 9.54 -9.20 8.69
CA THR A 653 8.63 -10.22 9.25
C THR A 653 8.15 -11.18 8.16
N ARG A 654 7.75 -10.64 7.00
CA ARG A 654 7.20 -11.35 5.84
C ARG A 654 8.05 -12.54 5.43
N ARG A 655 9.38 -12.32 5.40
CA ARG A 655 10.35 -13.24 4.80
C ARG A 655 10.23 -14.71 5.23
N PHE A 656 10.00 -14.97 6.52
CA PHE A 656 9.88 -16.33 7.04
C PHE A 656 8.44 -16.66 7.46
N PHE A 657 7.62 -15.66 7.76
CA PHE A 657 6.20 -15.82 8.09
C PHE A 657 5.33 -16.19 6.88
N ARG A 658 5.55 -15.55 5.71
CA ARG A 658 4.75 -15.78 4.49
C ARG A 658 4.72 -17.26 4.05
N PRO A 659 5.84 -17.99 4.00
CA PRO A 659 5.80 -19.43 3.71
C PRO A 659 4.94 -20.23 4.68
N LEU A 660 4.93 -19.91 5.98
CA LEU A 660 4.15 -20.60 7.00
C LEU A 660 2.64 -20.37 6.82
N LEU A 661 2.24 -19.14 6.51
CA LEU A 661 0.86 -18.76 6.21
C LEU A 661 0.33 -19.47 4.96
N VAL A 662 1.17 -19.60 3.91
CA VAL A 662 0.86 -20.33 2.68
C VAL A 662 0.78 -21.85 2.92
N ASP A 663 1.69 -22.43 3.71
CA ASP A 663 1.73 -23.88 3.99
C ASP A 663 0.52 -24.34 4.83
N LYS A 664 0.04 -23.51 5.76
CA LYS A 664 -1.21 -23.72 6.50
C LYS A 664 -2.48 -23.40 5.70
N HIS A 665 -2.33 -22.92 4.47
CA HIS A 665 -3.41 -22.55 3.55
C HIS A 665 -4.40 -21.52 4.12
N VAL A 666 -3.91 -20.57 4.94
CA VAL A 666 -4.76 -19.69 5.78
C VAL A 666 -5.82 -18.95 4.96
N VAL A 667 -5.43 -18.25 3.89
CA VAL A 667 -6.37 -17.48 3.06
C VAL A 667 -7.42 -18.38 2.41
N VAL A 668 -7.06 -19.60 2.00
CA VAL A 668 -8.00 -20.56 1.39
C VAL A 668 -9.00 -21.09 2.42
N ARG A 669 -8.53 -21.50 3.61
CA ARG A 669 -9.39 -21.96 4.70
C ARG A 669 -10.33 -20.85 5.18
N CYS A 670 -9.85 -19.61 5.26
CA CYS A 670 -10.70 -18.45 5.58
C CYS A 670 -11.81 -18.27 4.53
N ARG A 671 -11.47 -18.19 3.23
CA ARG A 671 -12.46 -17.97 2.15
C ARG A 671 -13.45 -19.12 1.98
N GLY A 672 -13.06 -20.35 2.33
CA GLY A 672 -13.92 -21.53 2.32
C GLY A 672 -14.70 -21.77 3.62
N SER A 673 -14.48 -20.98 4.67
CA SER A 673 -15.13 -21.17 5.96
C SER A 673 -16.63 -20.86 5.91
N LYS A 674 -17.39 -21.41 6.87
CA LYS A 674 -18.78 -20.99 7.12
C LYS A 674 -18.84 -19.55 7.63
N VAL A 675 -17.87 -19.11 8.43
CA VAL A 675 -17.76 -17.72 8.93
C VAL A 675 -17.76 -16.72 7.78
N ALA A 676 -16.99 -16.96 6.71
CA ALA A 676 -16.94 -16.06 5.55
C ALA A 676 -18.28 -15.93 4.79
N GLN A 677 -19.27 -16.78 5.08
CA GLN A 677 -20.62 -16.74 4.49
C GLN A 677 -21.62 -15.98 5.38
N LEU A 678 -21.26 -15.67 6.63
CA LEU A 678 -22.12 -14.93 7.57
C LEU A 678 -22.14 -13.43 7.22
N PRO A 679 -23.31 -12.76 7.15
CA PRO A 679 -23.41 -11.32 6.87
C PRO A 679 -22.56 -10.42 7.79
N GLN A 680 -22.38 -10.84 9.04
CA GLN A 680 -21.60 -10.21 10.09
C GLN A 680 -20.11 -10.15 9.73
N ALA A 681 -19.59 -11.16 9.03
CA ALA A 681 -18.17 -11.28 8.67
C ALA A 681 -17.75 -10.37 7.50
N ARG A 682 -18.41 -9.22 7.31
CA ARG A 682 -18.10 -8.25 6.24
C ARG A 682 -16.68 -7.70 6.37
N LEU A 683 -16.29 -7.23 7.55
CA LEU A 683 -14.96 -6.66 7.79
C LEU A 683 -13.88 -7.75 7.77
N VAL A 684 -14.13 -8.91 8.40
CA VAL A 684 -13.32 -10.14 8.23
C VAL A 684 -13.03 -10.45 6.75
N ASN A 685 -14.06 -10.43 5.89
CA ASN A 685 -13.90 -10.67 4.44
C ASN A 685 -13.12 -9.55 3.71
N GLN A 686 -13.26 -8.29 4.12
CA GLN A 686 -12.49 -7.17 3.57
C GLN A 686 -11.00 -7.26 3.94
N LEU A 687 -10.70 -7.52 5.23
CA LEU A 687 -9.35 -7.78 5.72
C LEU A 687 -8.73 -9.00 5.04
N LEU A 688 -9.49 -10.09 4.85
CA LEU A 688 -9.07 -11.28 4.11
C LEU A 688 -8.76 -10.99 2.62
N GLY A 689 -9.39 -9.98 2.03
CA GLY A 689 -9.02 -9.45 0.71
C GLY A 689 -7.63 -8.80 0.71
N ILE A 690 -7.35 -7.96 1.72
CA ILE A 690 -6.05 -7.31 1.92
C ILE A 690 -4.97 -8.35 2.24
N LEU A 691 -5.26 -9.35 3.08
CA LEU A 691 -4.34 -10.45 3.39
C LEU A 691 -3.99 -11.26 2.14
N ARG A 692 -4.97 -11.58 1.29
CA ARG A 692 -4.74 -12.26 0.00
C ARG A 692 -3.85 -11.43 -0.93
N TYR A 693 -4.04 -10.10 -0.98
CA TYR A 693 -3.20 -9.20 -1.75
C TYR A 693 -1.75 -9.28 -1.26
N TYR A 694 -1.51 -9.13 0.04
CA TYR A 694 -0.16 -9.21 0.59
C TYR A 694 0.49 -10.60 0.45
N GLU A 695 -0.27 -11.69 0.64
CA GLU A 695 0.19 -13.06 0.39
C GLU A 695 0.69 -13.25 -1.05
N ASN A 696 0.07 -12.58 -2.03
CA ASN A 696 0.39 -12.73 -3.45
C ASN A 696 1.18 -11.54 -4.04
N PHE A 697 1.52 -10.53 -3.22
CA PHE A 697 2.27 -9.34 -3.63
C PHE A 697 3.60 -9.69 -4.29
N GLU A 698 3.87 -9.05 -5.42
CA GLU A 698 4.92 -9.40 -6.39
C GLU A 698 6.31 -8.97 -5.92
N ILE A 699 6.82 -9.59 -4.85
CA ILE A 699 8.12 -9.28 -4.23
C ILE A 699 8.91 -10.55 -3.91
N ASP A 700 10.23 -10.51 -4.10
CA ASP A 700 11.13 -11.57 -3.63
C ASP A 700 11.38 -11.43 -2.12
N ASP A 701 10.83 -12.38 -1.36
CA ASP A 701 10.89 -12.43 0.11
C ASP A 701 12.32 -12.45 0.69
N THR A 702 13.35 -12.76 -0.10
CA THR A 702 14.75 -12.87 0.36
C THR A 702 15.58 -11.60 0.13
N THR A 703 15.28 -10.83 -0.92
CA THR A 703 16.03 -9.64 -1.36
C THR A 703 15.25 -8.34 -1.20
N GLY A 704 13.93 -8.42 -1.01
CA GLY A 704 13.05 -7.25 -0.89
C GLY A 704 12.85 -6.48 -2.19
N LYS A 705 13.12 -7.11 -3.34
CA LYS A 705 12.96 -6.50 -4.67
C LYS A 705 11.61 -6.87 -5.27
N PRO A 706 10.90 -5.94 -5.94
CA PRO A 706 9.73 -6.30 -6.72
C PRO A 706 10.13 -7.27 -7.84
N LEU A 707 9.24 -8.22 -8.14
CA LEU A 707 9.39 -9.14 -9.24
C LEU A 707 9.09 -8.41 -10.56
N SER A 708 9.86 -8.69 -11.61
CA SER A 708 9.50 -8.21 -12.94
C SER A 708 8.27 -8.97 -13.47
N ARG A 709 7.55 -8.37 -14.44
CA ARG A 709 6.44 -9.03 -15.16
C ARG A 709 6.84 -10.43 -15.63
N ARG A 710 8.05 -10.54 -16.17
CA ARG A 710 8.60 -11.81 -16.64
C ARG A 710 8.76 -12.82 -15.52
N GLU A 711 9.32 -12.45 -14.37
CA GLU A 711 9.47 -13.37 -13.23
C GLU A 711 8.11 -13.82 -12.69
N VAL A 712 7.09 -12.95 -12.70
CA VAL A 712 5.71 -13.31 -12.35
C VAL A 712 5.12 -14.30 -13.36
N THR A 713 5.27 -14.05 -14.67
CA THR A 713 4.82 -14.98 -15.72
C THR A 713 5.57 -16.31 -15.67
N ASP A 714 6.91 -16.29 -15.54
CA ASP A 714 7.74 -17.49 -15.45
C ASP A 714 7.34 -18.32 -14.20
N LEU A 715 7.11 -17.69 -13.03
CA LEU A 715 6.61 -18.34 -11.81
C LEU A 715 5.18 -18.91 -11.96
N HIS A 716 4.29 -18.22 -12.68
CA HIS A 716 2.94 -18.69 -12.95
C HIS A 716 2.96 -19.93 -13.87
N TYR A 717 3.75 -19.86 -14.95
CA TYR A 717 3.97 -20.97 -15.87
C TYR A 717 4.63 -22.17 -15.19
N GLU A 718 5.62 -21.95 -14.30
CA GLU A 718 6.22 -23.04 -13.51
C GLU A 718 5.20 -23.77 -12.63
N ARG A 719 4.28 -23.04 -11.98
CA ARG A 719 3.21 -23.62 -11.14
C ARG A 719 2.25 -24.48 -11.97
N LEU A 720 1.73 -23.95 -13.08
CA LEU A 720 0.80 -24.69 -13.93
C LEU A 720 1.49 -25.86 -14.66
N GLN A 721 2.72 -25.70 -15.16
CA GLN A 721 3.47 -26.82 -15.75
C GLN A 721 3.86 -27.88 -14.70
N LEU A 722 4.02 -27.52 -13.42
CA LEU A 722 4.17 -28.51 -12.34
C LEU A 722 2.87 -29.28 -12.13
N LEU A 723 1.71 -28.60 -12.05
CA LEU A 723 0.40 -29.24 -11.97
C LEU A 723 0.17 -30.20 -13.15
N GLN A 724 0.40 -29.75 -14.39
CA GLN A 724 0.26 -30.58 -15.59
C GLN A 724 1.14 -31.84 -15.56
N ARG A 725 2.40 -31.71 -15.10
CA ARG A 725 3.32 -32.86 -14.93
C ARG A 725 2.81 -33.84 -13.88
N VAL A 726 2.36 -33.36 -12.72
CA VAL A 726 1.81 -34.22 -11.65
C VAL A 726 0.52 -34.92 -12.13
N CYS A 727 -0.39 -34.21 -12.81
CA CYS A 727 -1.57 -34.81 -13.42
C CYS A 727 -1.18 -35.92 -14.43
N PHE A 728 -0.22 -35.65 -15.30
CA PHE A 728 0.23 -36.61 -16.32
C PHE A 728 0.94 -37.83 -15.75
N GLN A 729 1.69 -37.68 -14.65
CA GLN A 729 2.47 -38.75 -14.02
C GLN A 729 1.65 -39.62 -13.07
N GLU A 730 0.85 -39.00 -12.19
CA GLU A 730 0.17 -39.70 -11.09
C GLU A 730 -1.33 -39.96 -11.38
N PHE A 731 -1.92 -39.29 -12.38
CA PHE A 731 -3.35 -39.31 -12.66
C PHE A 731 -3.72 -39.53 -14.14
N SER A 732 -2.84 -40.16 -14.93
CA SER A 732 -2.99 -40.41 -16.38
C SER A 732 -4.35 -40.97 -16.83
N ASP A 733 -4.96 -41.74 -15.94
CA ASP A 733 -6.16 -42.55 -16.20
C ASP A 733 -7.45 -41.82 -15.79
N ASN A 734 -7.34 -40.69 -15.07
CA ASN A 734 -8.47 -39.86 -14.67
C ASN A 734 -8.98 -39.03 -15.88
N PRO A 735 -10.20 -39.29 -16.41
CA PRO A 735 -10.68 -38.63 -17.63
C PRO A 735 -10.86 -37.12 -17.47
N SER A 736 -11.24 -36.65 -16.28
CA SER A 736 -11.49 -35.24 -15.98
C SER A 736 -10.20 -34.43 -15.95
N LEU A 737 -9.12 -34.99 -15.40
CA LEU A 737 -7.81 -34.33 -15.37
C LEU A 737 -7.08 -34.41 -16.71
N LYS A 738 -7.45 -35.35 -17.60
CA LYS A 738 -6.80 -35.59 -18.89
C LYS A 738 -6.82 -34.38 -19.84
N GLN A 739 -7.81 -33.50 -19.69
CA GLN A 739 -7.86 -32.23 -20.44
C GLN A 739 -6.80 -31.23 -19.93
N ILE A 740 -6.55 -31.16 -18.62
CA ILE A 740 -5.57 -30.25 -18.01
C ILE A 740 -4.14 -30.60 -18.46
N MET A 741 -3.82 -31.90 -18.55
CA MET A 741 -2.46 -32.38 -18.84
C MET A 741 -1.83 -31.88 -20.16
N LEU A 742 -2.64 -31.60 -21.18
CA LEU A 742 -2.18 -31.39 -22.57
C LEU A 742 -2.65 -30.08 -23.21
N VAL A 743 -3.43 -29.28 -22.49
CA VAL A 743 -3.92 -27.97 -22.94
C VAL A 743 -2.84 -26.89 -22.69
N ASN A 744 -2.85 -25.82 -23.49
CA ASN A 744 -1.94 -24.69 -23.31
C ASN A 744 -2.22 -23.98 -21.97
N VAL A 745 -1.18 -23.48 -21.29
CA VAL A 745 -1.29 -22.66 -20.07
C VAL A 745 -2.36 -21.57 -20.22
N ALA A 746 -2.36 -20.86 -21.35
CA ALA A 746 -3.32 -19.79 -21.73
C ALA A 746 -4.78 -20.26 -22.00
N LYS A 747 -5.18 -21.40 -21.43
CA LYS A 747 -6.52 -22.01 -21.41
C LYS A 747 -6.79 -22.75 -20.08
N LEU A 748 -5.92 -22.56 -19.09
CA LEU A 748 -5.93 -23.17 -17.75
C LEU A 748 -5.69 -22.12 -16.65
N ASP A 749 -5.38 -20.89 -17.05
CA ASP A 749 -5.12 -19.70 -16.23
C ASP A 749 -6.33 -18.75 -16.16
N THR A 750 -7.40 -19.06 -16.88
CA THR A 750 -8.73 -18.41 -16.88
C THR A 750 -9.72 -19.09 -15.94
#